data_AF-A0A8C0I9E9-F1
#
_entry.id   AF-A0A8C0I9E9-F1
#
_cell.length_a   1.000
_cell.length_b   1.000
_cell.length_c   1.000
_cell.angle_alpha   90.00
_cell.angle_beta   90.00
_cell.angle_gamma   90.00
#
_symmetry.space_group_name_H-M   'P 1'
#
loop_
_entity.id
_entity.type
_entity.pdbx_description
1 polymer ?
#
loop_
_entity_poly.entity_id
_entity_poly.type
_entity_poly.pdbx_seq_one_letter_code
_entity_poly.pdbx_strand_id
1 'polypeptide(L)'
;AAQASLQAAPWPSLHYCFFTFLINLLPISVPPALLYPFGMEGGDQECVQRMVDFNCPLFKPEIGFPFGKSLRDALYFTDNGQIVFPPTDNYVPSNPNPPPQGFSGQEALPMVAAFWDDADFSQGVGTTWYQEYSTLSSAGHPLVHDVEAKIEKYLKTPYVAKWTLKVTWEKAPAYPSRWDDTQTNTYQAVLTTDGNRSFALLLYQDSGMRWDYAKLAAGNVLIGFSSGDGYAQNNELTQKPPAVKYRPDQYSNVRGLWIYRLDTRSRVNYRLQCLVWLDAEPAPATWNAQLPPCPCSRPQAELAPRYRQSRGVPSMGPQGQLRGGGVEGRPLLHGELEAFDWCCQRVEKPLFCTRFAEKRPRVGCEGYVPPTPAGAFGDPHITTLDGLAYTFNGLGDFVLLLASDAQTSFMLHGRTAQTGTAQATNFVAFAAQYISTITTTVEWTLGSQGDIQVLLNNETIEFSYSQDMDAEVYYSPGVLLVNVSSITAIFDGAIAVSISATSGILSVVCSLPDQYRNSTKGLLGVWDHDPADDFQMPNGTSIPVNSSEEEIYSYGMTCMSRLRLHIGDPLIPTPSVMNFTPIFLSRLRQENESQYQLTALQCHGSKECIYDSLSTGDVALGLATQSLVADFQQKKTVLNAFPPIITGDTSLTAFRTERVRRQYRAMGVGARFVPHVSQELNISESGTLTWEPHSTAPLTISLEAVGSNNLSTLLQLRFTLCSCSRSQECDYSDSITLGGSSLQVLAACRCEGGYSGPFCQDPPDPCTQGCFPGVGCDSHAGCGPCPAGLTGDGRHCCGSACSSHSCPEGYCSNGGLCHLHPITCTPTCTCPPAFTDQRCLVAGGDFRPLPNLPRRSVQLRVRTLQNATAEEVNSTVSAILDSLEVKAFQTLSFPHRTDGDGFTFVVVSEFTYDSRGTIIRFLNKELLGAITDAFNRQQRQREAGTHLPFQHLHRDNVTDLVKLTVAELRRYFPCGLYGYKGYQLHYVGTIGFVCISPCKTGYCQHGGRCQHLPEGPTCRCLPFSIFSPTGARCEWLAVSLTAFIGILLGALALLCLLLATAFIYCSGVR
;
A
#
# COMPACT_ATOMS: atom_id res chain seq x y z
N ALA A 1 -26.33 -65.54 -65.06
CA ALA A 1 -27.03 -64.80 -63.99
C ALA A 1 -26.70 -63.32 -64.16
N ALA A 2 -27.72 -62.47 -64.13
CA ALA A 2 -27.89 -61.33 -65.02
C ALA A 2 -26.97 -60.12 -64.76
N GLN A 3 -26.47 -59.58 -65.87
CA GLN A 3 -25.65 -58.38 -66.04
C GLN A 3 -26.50 -57.15 -66.35
N ALA A 4 -25.95 -55.98 -66.03
CA ALA A 4 -26.48 -54.66 -66.34
C ALA A 4 -26.61 -54.38 -67.85
N SER A 5 -27.56 -53.52 -68.22
CA SER A 5 -27.55 -52.78 -69.50
C SER A 5 -28.16 -51.38 -69.33
N LEU A 6 -27.39 -50.39 -69.77
CA LEU A 6 -27.78 -49.01 -70.06
C LEU A 6 -28.51 -48.92 -71.42
N GLN A 7 -29.23 -47.81 -71.61
CA GLN A 7 -29.55 -47.05 -72.85
C GLN A 7 -31.05 -46.73 -72.93
N ALA A 8 -31.54 -45.56 -73.37
CA ALA A 8 -30.97 -44.26 -73.73
C ALA A 8 -32.15 -43.27 -73.89
N ALA A 9 -31.89 -41.97 -73.72
CA ALA A 9 -32.79 -40.87 -74.08
C ALA A 9 -32.84 -40.66 -75.62
N PRO A 10 -33.77 -39.82 -76.15
CA PRO A 10 -33.39 -38.41 -76.39
C PRO A 10 -34.52 -37.34 -76.23
N TRP A 11 -34.04 -36.11 -76.08
CA TRP A 11 -34.65 -34.77 -75.90
C TRP A 11 -35.22 -34.18 -77.23
N PRO A 12 -35.77 -32.92 -77.35
CA PRO A 12 -35.74 -31.75 -76.44
C PRO A 12 -36.98 -30.80 -76.37
N SER A 13 -36.85 -29.84 -75.43
CA SER A 13 -37.20 -28.40 -75.49
C SER A 13 -38.66 -27.92 -75.50
N LEU A 14 -39.07 -27.28 -74.39
CA LEU A 14 -39.42 -25.84 -74.28
C LEU A 14 -39.96 -25.58 -72.86
N HIS A 15 -39.26 -24.81 -72.02
CA HIS A 15 -39.81 -23.91 -70.98
C HIS A 15 -38.66 -23.30 -70.15
N TYR A 16 -37.95 -22.34 -70.76
CA TYR A 16 -37.15 -21.33 -70.07
C TYR A 16 -37.96 -20.03 -70.07
N CYS A 17 -37.89 -19.28 -68.97
CA CYS A 17 -38.58 -18.01 -68.66
C CYS A 17 -39.94 -18.12 -67.94
N PHE A 18 -39.96 -18.55 -66.67
CA PHE A 18 -40.95 -18.04 -65.69
C PHE A 18 -40.60 -18.27 -64.19
N PHE A 19 -39.33 -18.55 -63.84
CA PHE A 19 -38.91 -18.69 -62.43
C PHE A 19 -37.74 -17.79 -62.04
N THR A 20 -37.72 -16.58 -62.58
CA THR A 20 -36.87 -15.45 -62.15
C THR A 20 -37.64 -14.48 -61.25
N PHE A 21 -38.54 -14.98 -60.39
CA PHE A 21 -39.31 -14.11 -59.49
C PHE A 21 -39.80 -14.82 -58.21
N LEU A 22 -38.92 -15.47 -57.44
CA LEU A 22 -39.24 -15.92 -56.05
C LEU A 22 -38.03 -16.33 -55.19
N ILE A 23 -36.81 -15.79 -55.44
CA ILE A 23 -35.61 -16.04 -54.61
C ILE A 23 -35.09 -14.77 -53.89
N ASN A 24 -35.81 -13.65 -53.96
CA ASN A 24 -35.51 -12.48 -53.13
C ASN A 24 -36.75 -12.12 -52.32
N LEU A 25 -36.70 -12.32 -50.99
CA LEU A 25 -37.53 -11.74 -49.91
C LEU A 25 -37.79 -12.73 -48.74
N LEU A 26 -36.77 -13.43 -48.26
CA LEU A 26 -36.74 -13.84 -46.85
C LEU A 26 -35.48 -13.23 -46.23
N PRO A 27 -35.60 -12.29 -45.29
CA PRO A 27 -34.44 -11.83 -44.53
C PRO A 27 -33.90 -13.03 -43.76
N ILE A 28 -32.65 -13.40 -44.00
CA ILE A 28 -31.91 -14.34 -43.13
C ILE A 28 -31.87 -13.67 -41.75
N SER A 29 -32.72 -14.11 -40.83
CA SER A 29 -32.76 -13.57 -39.47
C SER A 29 -31.47 -13.98 -38.76
N VAL A 30 -30.57 -13.02 -38.51
CA VAL A 30 -29.40 -13.26 -37.67
C VAL A 30 -29.89 -13.67 -36.27
N PRO A 31 -29.43 -14.81 -35.71
CA PRO A 31 -29.86 -15.25 -34.38
C PRO A 31 -29.47 -14.21 -33.31
N PRO A 32 -30.31 -14.02 -32.28
CA PRO A 32 -30.02 -13.07 -31.22
C PRO A 32 -28.79 -13.52 -30.41
N ALA A 33 -28.05 -12.56 -29.87
CA ALA A 33 -27.00 -12.86 -28.92
C ALA A 33 -27.61 -13.44 -27.63
N LEU A 34 -27.10 -14.59 -27.21
CA LEU A 34 -27.48 -15.19 -25.94
C LEU A 34 -26.72 -14.51 -24.81
N LEU A 35 -27.41 -14.31 -23.69
CA LEU A 35 -26.76 -13.94 -22.43
C LEU A 35 -25.86 -15.09 -21.96
N TYR A 36 -24.77 -14.74 -21.28
CA TYR A 36 -23.97 -15.72 -20.56
C TYR A 36 -24.76 -16.31 -19.40
N PRO A 37 -24.54 -17.58 -19.01
CA PRO A 37 -25.14 -18.15 -17.80
C PRO A 37 -24.92 -17.23 -16.60
N PHE A 38 -25.95 -17.04 -15.77
CA PHE A 38 -25.92 -16.13 -14.62
C PHE A 38 -26.71 -16.69 -13.44
N GLY A 39 -26.59 -16.04 -12.28
CA GLY A 39 -27.18 -16.50 -11.03
C GLY A 39 -26.32 -17.54 -10.30
N MET A 40 -26.85 -18.11 -9.21
CA MET A 40 -26.12 -19.10 -8.40
C MET A 40 -25.66 -20.32 -9.23
N GLU A 41 -26.48 -20.79 -10.16
CA GLU A 41 -26.13 -21.90 -11.06
C GLU A 41 -25.02 -21.53 -12.06
N GLY A 42 -24.90 -20.24 -12.40
CA GLY A 42 -23.82 -19.69 -13.22
C GLY A 42 -22.53 -19.39 -12.45
N GLY A 43 -22.53 -19.59 -11.12
CA GLY A 43 -21.41 -19.26 -10.23
C GLY A 43 -21.30 -17.78 -9.90
N ASP A 44 -22.35 -16.99 -10.14
CA ASP A 44 -22.36 -15.55 -9.86
C ASP A 44 -22.66 -15.25 -8.39
N GLN A 45 -22.14 -14.12 -7.92
CA GLN A 45 -22.45 -13.55 -6.61
C GLN A 45 -23.65 -12.61 -6.73
N GLU A 46 -24.53 -12.66 -5.73
CA GLU A 46 -25.69 -11.77 -5.64
C GLU A 46 -25.26 -10.38 -5.15
N CYS A 47 -25.75 -9.33 -5.81
CA CYS A 47 -25.73 -7.98 -5.29
C CYS A 47 -27.13 -7.36 -5.42
N VAL A 48 -27.86 -7.26 -4.32
CA VAL A 48 -29.15 -6.54 -4.33
C VAL A 48 -29.44 -5.96 -2.97
N GLN A 49 -29.88 -4.71 -2.93
CA GLN A 49 -30.45 -4.10 -1.73
C GLN A 49 -31.92 -3.78 -2.02
N ARG A 50 -32.83 -4.14 -1.11
CA ARG A 50 -34.28 -3.92 -1.30
C ARG A 50 -34.66 -2.49 -0.96
N MET A 51 -34.08 -1.56 -1.71
CA MET A 51 -34.25 -0.11 -1.64
C MET A 51 -34.09 0.48 -3.03
N VAL A 52 -34.47 1.75 -3.19
CA VAL A 52 -34.17 2.54 -4.39
C VAL A 52 -32.73 3.01 -4.30
N ASP A 53 -32.01 3.04 -5.44
CA ASP A 53 -30.64 3.52 -5.59
C ASP A 53 -29.63 2.83 -4.66
N PHE A 54 -29.11 1.69 -5.09
CA PHE A 54 -28.00 1.02 -4.41
C PHE A 54 -26.80 0.77 -5.32
N ASN A 55 -25.63 0.69 -4.68
CA ASN A 55 -24.36 0.39 -5.33
C ASN A 55 -23.86 -0.98 -4.91
N CYS A 56 -23.21 -1.66 -5.86
CA CYS A 56 -22.55 -2.93 -5.67
C CYS A 56 -21.07 -2.77 -5.32
N PRO A 57 -20.37 -3.86 -4.94
CA PRO A 57 -19.00 -3.79 -4.44
C PRO A 57 -18.04 -3.07 -5.40
N LEU A 58 -17.00 -2.48 -4.79
CA LEU A 58 -15.91 -1.84 -5.52
C LEU A 58 -14.87 -2.89 -5.94
N PHE A 59 -14.60 -2.99 -7.23
CA PHE A 59 -13.60 -3.88 -7.84
C PHE A 59 -12.30 -3.13 -8.08
N LYS A 60 -11.16 -3.77 -7.80
CA LYS A 60 -9.81 -3.19 -7.95
C LYS A 60 -8.90 -4.11 -8.77
N PRO A 61 -8.92 -4.03 -10.11
CA PRO A 61 -8.05 -4.85 -10.95
C PRO A 61 -6.58 -4.54 -10.66
N GLU A 62 -5.75 -5.54 -10.32
CA GLU A 62 -4.32 -5.30 -9.99
C GLU A 62 -3.55 -4.62 -11.13
N ILE A 63 -3.87 -4.99 -12.38
CA ILE A 63 -3.32 -4.40 -13.60
C ILE A 63 -3.90 -3.01 -13.92
N GLY A 64 -4.91 -2.56 -13.17
CA GLY A 64 -5.74 -1.39 -13.49
C GLY A 64 -6.61 -1.61 -14.73
N PHE A 65 -7.61 -0.74 -14.93
CA PHE A 65 -8.50 -0.80 -16.08
C PHE A 65 -8.26 0.36 -17.05
N PRO A 66 -7.91 0.10 -18.32
CA PRO A 66 -7.84 1.15 -19.31
C PRO A 66 -9.18 1.78 -19.65
N PHE A 67 -9.27 3.11 -19.54
CA PHE A 67 -10.45 3.83 -19.95
C PHE A 67 -10.12 5.25 -20.40
N GLY A 68 -10.41 5.58 -21.64
CA GLY A 68 -9.99 6.83 -22.26
C GLY A 68 -8.48 6.89 -22.44
N LYS A 69 -7.85 7.87 -21.79
CA LYS A 69 -6.40 8.08 -21.71
C LYS A 69 -5.82 7.66 -20.35
N SER A 70 -6.67 7.41 -19.35
CA SER A 70 -6.28 7.15 -17.96
C SER A 70 -6.33 5.67 -17.58
N LEU A 71 -5.53 5.26 -16.60
CA LEU A 71 -5.59 3.93 -15.97
C LEU A 71 -6.41 4.09 -14.70
N ARG A 72 -7.55 3.40 -14.63
CA ARG A 72 -8.47 3.48 -13.51
C ARG A 72 -8.15 2.37 -12.52
N ASP A 73 -8.11 2.73 -11.24
CA ASP A 73 -7.72 1.80 -10.16
C ASP A 73 -8.90 1.00 -9.63
N ALA A 74 -10.11 1.54 -9.75
CA ALA A 74 -11.31 0.92 -9.21
C ALA A 74 -12.52 1.19 -10.11
N LEU A 75 -13.55 0.36 -9.93
CA LEU A 75 -14.88 0.53 -10.53
C LEU A 75 -15.94 -0.15 -9.67
N TYR A 76 -17.19 0.31 -9.77
CA TYR A 76 -18.36 -0.33 -9.18
C TYR A 76 -19.52 -0.26 -10.16
N PHE A 77 -20.63 -0.92 -9.85
CA PHE A 77 -21.84 -0.83 -10.66
C PHE A 77 -23.08 -0.53 -9.81
N THR A 78 -24.09 0.05 -10.45
CA THR A 78 -25.34 0.49 -9.81
C THR A 78 -26.50 -0.37 -10.26
N ASP A 79 -27.58 -0.34 -9.48
CA ASP A 79 -28.89 -0.90 -9.84
C ASP A 79 -29.46 -0.29 -11.13
N ASN A 80 -29.20 1.00 -11.36
CA ASN A 80 -29.62 1.78 -12.53
C ASN A 80 -28.85 1.46 -13.84
N GLY A 81 -28.10 0.35 -13.90
CA GLY A 81 -27.45 -0.09 -15.15
C GLY A 81 -26.17 0.65 -15.51
N GLN A 82 -25.48 1.27 -14.55
CA GLN A 82 -24.20 1.94 -14.76
C GLN A 82 -23.04 1.12 -14.20
N ILE A 83 -21.85 1.29 -14.80
CA ILE A 83 -20.58 0.86 -14.26
C ILE A 83 -19.68 2.10 -14.19
N VAL A 84 -19.34 2.54 -12.98
CA VAL A 84 -18.72 3.84 -12.71
C VAL A 84 -17.29 3.65 -12.20
N PHE A 85 -16.37 4.51 -12.63
CA PHE A 85 -14.97 4.51 -12.23
C PHE A 85 -14.69 5.69 -11.29
N PRO A 86 -14.71 5.48 -9.97
CA PRO A 86 -14.58 6.57 -9.02
C PRO A 86 -13.15 7.13 -8.97
N PRO A 87 -12.98 8.41 -8.62
CA PRO A 87 -11.67 9.02 -8.39
C PRO A 87 -11.02 8.53 -7.09
N THR A 88 -11.82 8.09 -6.11
CA THR A 88 -11.40 7.58 -4.79
C THR A 88 -12.40 6.52 -4.31
N ASP A 89 -11.96 5.54 -3.52
CA ASP A 89 -12.80 4.44 -3.04
C ASP A 89 -14.08 4.86 -2.28
N ASN A 90 -14.08 6.03 -1.65
CA ASN A 90 -15.20 6.51 -0.82
C ASN A 90 -16.22 7.35 -1.60
N TYR A 91 -15.96 7.65 -2.88
CA TYR A 91 -16.85 8.46 -3.70
C TYR A 91 -17.65 7.58 -4.66
N VAL A 92 -18.78 7.08 -4.17
CA VAL A 92 -19.58 6.06 -4.84
C VAL A 92 -21.04 6.53 -4.96
N PRO A 93 -21.37 7.49 -5.84
CA PRO A 93 -22.75 7.95 -6.04
C PRO A 93 -23.57 7.02 -6.96
N SER A 94 -24.89 6.95 -6.78
CA SER A 94 -25.79 6.00 -7.49
C SER A 94 -26.48 6.54 -8.74
N ASN A 95 -26.49 7.86 -8.92
CA ASN A 95 -26.96 8.60 -10.11
C ASN A 95 -28.11 7.96 -10.94
N PRO A 96 -29.38 8.04 -10.50
CA PRO A 96 -30.51 7.43 -11.20
C PRO A 96 -30.79 8.03 -12.58
N ASN A 97 -30.58 9.33 -12.74
CA ASN A 97 -31.01 10.04 -13.95
C ASN A 97 -29.87 10.27 -14.95
N PRO A 98 -29.98 9.80 -16.20
CA PRO A 98 -29.00 10.09 -17.24
C PRO A 98 -29.03 11.56 -17.69
N PRO A 99 -27.88 12.12 -18.14
CA PRO A 99 -27.81 13.48 -18.65
C PRO A 99 -28.71 13.63 -19.89
N PRO A 100 -29.50 14.71 -19.98
CA PRO A 100 -30.51 14.86 -21.03
C PRO A 100 -29.94 14.95 -22.45
N GLN A 101 -28.67 15.33 -22.59
CA GLN A 101 -27.97 15.42 -23.87
C GLN A 101 -27.09 14.19 -24.18
N GLY A 102 -27.14 13.15 -23.34
CA GLY A 102 -26.21 12.02 -23.41
C GLY A 102 -24.80 12.38 -22.96
N PHE A 103 -23.84 11.52 -23.30
CA PHE A 103 -22.43 11.72 -22.96
C PHE A 103 -21.76 12.74 -23.87
N SER A 104 -21.01 13.64 -23.25
CA SER A 104 -20.13 14.64 -23.86
C SER A 104 -18.66 14.21 -23.89
N GLY A 105 -18.27 13.26 -23.03
CA GLY A 105 -16.87 12.87 -22.80
C GLY A 105 -16.19 13.64 -21.67
N GLN A 106 -16.84 14.67 -21.11
CA GLN A 106 -16.30 15.55 -20.06
C GLN A 106 -17.04 15.37 -18.73
N GLU A 107 -17.78 14.28 -18.57
CA GLU A 107 -18.48 13.96 -17.33
C GLU A 107 -17.48 13.84 -16.18
N ALA A 108 -17.85 14.38 -15.00
CA ALA A 108 -17.02 14.35 -13.80
C ALA A 108 -16.69 12.91 -13.35
N LEU A 109 -17.58 11.96 -13.65
CA LEU A 109 -17.39 10.54 -13.40
C LEU A 109 -17.31 9.77 -14.72
N PRO A 110 -16.19 9.09 -14.98
CA PRO A 110 -16.11 8.13 -16.08
C PRO A 110 -17.03 6.94 -15.80
N MET A 111 -17.78 6.50 -16.81
CA MET A 111 -18.71 5.39 -16.67
C MET A 111 -19.06 4.70 -17.99
N VAL A 112 -19.53 3.46 -17.90
CA VAL A 112 -20.23 2.73 -18.95
C VAL A 112 -21.70 2.63 -18.55
N ALA A 113 -22.59 3.12 -19.39
CA ALA A 113 -24.03 2.95 -19.25
C ALA A 113 -24.46 1.71 -20.05
N ALA A 114 -24.68 0.61 -19.35
CA ALA A 114 -25.17 -0.63 -19.94
C ALA A 114 -26.62 -0.43 -20.39
N PHE A 115 -27.48 0.07 -19.50
CA PHE A 115 -28.83 0.50 -19.80
C PHE A 115 -29.23 1.49 -18.70
N TRP A 116 -28.77 2.74 -18.83
CA TRP A 116 -28.91 3.72 -17.76
C TRP A 116 -30.26 4.42 -17.79
N ASP A 117 -31.10 4.06 -16.83
CA ASP A 117 -32.39 4.67 -16.49
C ASP A 117 -32.79 4.24 -15.06
N ASP A 118 -33.77 4.92 -14.45
CA ASP A 118 -34.15 4.73 -13.05
C ASP A 118 -34.84 3.36 -12.83
N ALA A 119 -34.17 2.47 -12.10
CA ALA A 119 -34.62 1.12 -11.79
C ALA A 119 -34.89 0.97 -10.28
N ASP A 120 -35.90 0.17 -9.91
CA ASP A 120 -36.39 0.15 -8.53
C ASP A 120 -36.54 -1.27 -7.95
N PHE A 121 -35.53 -1.77 -7.25
CA PHE A 121 -35.57 -3.11 -6.65
C PHE A 121 -36.26 -3.15 -5.27
N SER A 122 -36.87 -2.05 -4.82
CA SER A 122 -37.42 -1.90 -3.46
C SER A 122 -38.56 -2.88 -3.13
N GLN A 123 -39.35 -3.28 -4.13
CA GLN A 123 -40.52 -4.16 -3.96
C GLN A 123 -40.16 -5.67 -4.01
N GLY A 124 -38.88 -6.03 -4.01
CA GLY A 124 -38.46 -7.43 -4.02
C GLY A 124 -38.49 -8.12 -5.39
N VAL A 125 -38.69 -7.35 -6.47
CA VAL A 125 -38.64 -7.84 -7.86
C VAL A 125 -37.23 -7.64 -8.43
N GLY A 126 -36.75 -8.62 -9.19
CA GLY A 126 -35.44 -8.56 -9.84
C GLY A 126 -34.25 -8.79 -8.90
N THR A 127 -33.07 -9.01 -9.48
CA THR A 127 -31.80 -9.21 -8.76
C THR A 127 -30.64 -8.79 -9.67
N THR A 128 -29.54 -8.29 -9.10
CA THR A 128 -28.30 -8.10 -9.87
C THR A 128 -27.25 -9.13 -9.47
N TRP A 129 -26.51 -9.62 -10.46
CA TRP A 129 -25.52 -10.68 -10.33
C TRP A 129 -24.19 -10.22 -10.88
N TYR A 130 -23.08 -10.65 -10.31
CA TYR A 130 -21.77 -10.38 -10.88
C TYR A 130 -20.80 -11.55 -10.72
N GLN A 131 -19.79 -11.57 -11.59
CA GLN A 131 -18.65 -12.46 -11.45
C GLN A 131 -17.38 -11.83 -12.02
N GLU A 132 -16.31 -11.87 -11.23
CA GLU A 132 -14.97 -11.39 -11.60
C GLU A 132 -14.08 -12.57 -12.00
N TYR A 133 -13.35 -12.42 -13.09
CA TYR A 133 -12.40 -13.39 -13.63
C TYR A 133 -11.02 -12.74 -13.76
N SER A 134 -10.07 -13.14 -12.92
CA SER A 134 -8.66 -12.76 -13.05
C SER A 134 -7.91 -13.86 -13.80
N THR A 135 -7.36 -13.54 -14.97
CA THR A 135 -6.70 -14.50 -15.89
C THR A 135 -5.25 -14.12 -16.15
N LEU A 136 -4.62 -13.42 -15.20
CA LEU A 136 -3.22 -13.04 -15.31
C LEU A 136 -2.31 -14.27 -15.40
N SER A 137 -2.52 -15.24 -14.52
CA SER A 137 -1.70 -16.46 -14.32
C SER A 137 -2.50 -17.77 -14.34
N SER A 138 -3.83 -17.72 -14.54
CA SER A 138 -4.71 -18.90 -14.57
C SER A 138 -5.19 -19.24 -15.99
N ALA A 139 -5.61 -20.50 -16.18
CA ALA A 139 -6.27 -20.92 -17.42
C ALA A 139 -7.55 -20.09 -17.65
N GLY A 140 -7.82 -19.75 -18.92
CA GLY A 140 -8.99 -18.96 -19.29
C GLY A 140 -10.29 -19.71 -19.01
N HIS A 141 -11.24 -19.02 -18.36
CA HIS A 141 -12.58 -19.54 -18.18
C HIS A 141 -13.31 -19.61 -19.54
N PRO A 142 -14.18 -20.61 -19.83
CA PRO A 142 -14.86 -20.72 -21.12
C PRO A 142 -15.61 -19.45 -21.55
N LEU A 143 -16.20 -18.74 -20.60
CA LEU A 143 -16.82 -17.42 -20.83
C LEU A 143 -15.81 -16.40 -21.36
N VAL A 144 -14.62 -16.33 -20.76
CA VAL A 144 -13.57 -15.39 -21.16
C VAL A 144 -13.09 -15.70 -22.58
N HIS A 145 -12.92 -16.98 -22.91
CA HIS A 145 -12.58 -17.39 -24.29
C HIS A 145 -13.64 -17.03 -25.32
N ASP A 146 -14.93 -17.12 -24.98
CA ASP A 146 -16.00 -16.67 -25.86
C ASP A 146 -16.01 -15.13 -26.02
N VAL A 147 -15.73 -14.38 -24.95
CA VAL A 147 -15.54 -12.91 -25.02
C VAL A 147 -14.37 -12.55 -25.94
N GLU A 148 -13.22 -13.21 -25.79
CA GLU A 148 -12.06 -13.05 -26.67
C GLU A 148 -12.42 -13.33 -28.13
N ALA A 149 -13.07 -14.47 -28.40
CA ALA A 149 -13.51 -14.86 -29.73
C ALA A 149 -14.51 -13.86 -30.33
N LYS A 150 -15.43 -13.28 -29.56
CA LYS A 150 -16.36 -12.24 -30.04
C LYS A 150 -15.62 -10.96 -30.41
N ILE A 151 -14.68 -10.50 -29.59
CA ILE A 151 -13.87 -9.31 -29.87
C ILE A 151 -13.07 -9.52 -31.16
N GLU A 152 -12.40 -10.66 -31.30
CA GLU A 152 -11.64 -10.97 -32.51
C GLU A 152 -12.54 -11.07 -33.74
N LYS A 153 -13.68 -11.77 -33.62
CA LYS A 153 -14.63 -11.96 -34.73
C LYS A 153 -15.21 -10.64 -35.23
N TYR A 154 -15.69 -9.77 -34.33
CA TYR A 154 -16.45 -8.59 -34.68
C TYR A 154 -15.61 -7.32 -34.81
N LEU A 155 -14.55 -7.17 -34.01
CA LEU A 155 -13.66 -6.00 -34.06
C LEU A 155 -12.34 -6.27 -34.79
N LYS A 156 -12.11 -7.50 -35.30
CA LYS A 156 -10.89 -7.90 -36.04
C LYS A 156 -9.61 -7.59 -35.27
N THR A 157 -9.70 -7.70 -33.95
CA THR A 157 -8.63 -7.33 -33.03
C THR A 157 -8.21 -8.57 -32.24
N PRO A 158 -6.98 -9.09 -32.41
CA PRO A 158 -6.49 -10.20 -31.61
C PRO A 158 -6.40 -9.75 -30.15
N TYR A 159 -6.99 -10.52 -29.25
CA TYR A 159 -7.23 -10.09 -27.88
C TYR A 159 -7.19 -11.29 -26.92
N VAL A 160 -6.47 -11.13 -25.81
CA VAL A 160 -6.35 -12.14 -24.75
C VAL A 160 -6.58 -11.43 -23.42
N ALA A 161 -7.69 -11.73 -22.76
CA ALA A 161 -8.07 -11.06 -21.54
C ALA A 161 -7.15 -11.45 -20.37
N LYS A 162 -6.79 -10.46 -19.56
CA LYS A 162 -6.10 -10.62 -18.29
C LYS A 162 -6.99 -10.34 -17.08
N TRP A 163 -8.09 -9.64 -17.32
CA TRP A 163 -9.13 -9.36 -16.34
C TRP A 163 -10.48 -9.17 -17.03
N THR A 164 -11.55 -9.76 -16.47
CA THR A 164 -12.91 -9.65 -16.98
C THR A 164 -13.92 -9.56 -15.83
N LEU A 165 -14.89 -8.66 -15.92
CA LEU A 165 -16.04 -8.58 -15.02
C LEU A 165 -17.33 -8.75 -15.82
N LYS A 166 -18.19 -9.66 -15.40
CA LYS A 166 -19.55 -9.82 -15.90
C LYS A 166 -20.54 -9.32 -14.86
N VAL A 167 -21.49 -8.50 -15.29
CA VAL A 167 -22.62 -8.00 -14.49
C VAL A 167 -23.93 -8.33 -15.20
N THR A 168 -24.94 -8.79 -14.47
CA THR A 168 -26.28 -9.08 -14.97
C THR A 168 -27.30 -8.33 -14.14
N TRP A 169 -28.19 -7.59 -14.79
CA TRP A 169 -29.41 -7.06 -14.19
C TRP A 169 -30.55 -7.98 -14.60
N GLU A 170 -30.97 -8.86 -13.70
CA GLU A 170 -32.04 -9.83 -13.95
C GLU A 170 -33.39 -9.26 -13.54
N LYS A 171 -34.33 -9.20 -14.49
CA LYS A 171 -35.71 -8.75 -14.26
C LYS A 171 -35.76 -7.41 -13.51
N ALA A 172 -34.88 -6.48 -13.88
CA ALA A 172 -34.86 -5.12 -13.36
C ALA A 172 -36.20 -4.43 -13.65
N PRO A 173 -36.96 -3.98 -12.64
CA PRO A 173 -38.18 -3.20 -12.82
C PRO A 173 -37.85 -1.71 -13.04
N ALA A 174 -38.71 -1.00 -13.78
CA ALA A 174 -38.58 0.45 -13.95
C ALA A 174 -39.08 1.18 -12.69
N TYR A 175 -38.51 2.34 -12.38
CA TYR A 175 -39.06 3.18 -11.33
C TYR A 175 -40.41 3.81 -11.75
N PRO A 176 -41.43 3.83 -10.88
CA PRO A 176 -41.50 3.12 -9.61
C PRO A 176 -41.90 1.65 -9.78
N SER A 177 -41.30 0.76 -8.99
CA SER A 177 -41.63 -0.67 -9.04
C SER A 177 -42.95 -0.99 -8.33
N ARG A 178 -43.63 -2.04 -8.81
CA ARG A 178 -44.83 -2.65 -8.23
C ARG A 178 -44.56 -4.11 -7.86
N TRP A 179 -45.30 -4.59 -6.87
CA TRP A 179 -45.16 -5.94 -6.33
C TRP A 179 -45.43 -7.05 -7.37
N ASP A 180 -46.17 -6.74 -8.45
CA ASP A 180 -46.53 -7.65 -9.54
C ASP A 180 -45.92 -7.26 -10.90
N ASP A 181 -44.76 -6.57 -10.90
CA ASP A 181 -44.10 -6.13 -12.13
C ASP A 181 -43.76 -7.30 -13.07
N THR A 182 -44.57 -7.43 -14.14
CA THR A 182 -44.34 -8.40 -15.22
C THR A 182 -43.54 -7.82 -16.38
N GLN A 183 -43.42 -6.49 -16.45
CA GLN A 183 -42.77 -5.72 -17.51
C GLN A 183 -41.35 -5.30 -17.11
N THR A 184 -40.48 -6.28 -16.87
CA THR A 184 -39.09 -6.09 -16.44
C THR A 184 -38.10 -6.17 -17.60
N ASN A 185 -36.89 -5.67 -17.38
CA ASN A 185 -35.75 -5.78 -18.31
C ASN A 185 -34.70 -6.77 -17.79
N THR A 186 -34.06 -7.52 -18.69
CA THR A 186 -32.92 -8.37 -18.35
C THR A 186 -31.78 -8.17 -19.34
N TYR A 187 -30.61 -7.82 -18.83
CA TYR A 187 -29.43 -7.48 -19.64
C TYR A 187 -28.12 -7.72 -18.88
N GLN A 188 -27.02 -7.76 -19.62
CA GLN A 188 -25.66 -7.99 -19.12
C GLN A 188 -24.67 -6.96 -19.66
N ALA A 189 -23.66 -6.68 -18.86
CA ALA A 189 -22.46 -5.99 -19.28
C ALA A 189 -21.23 -6.83 -18.94
N VAL A 190 -20.30 -6.94 -19.89
CA VAL A 190 -19.00 -7.57 -19.68
C VAL A 190 -17.91 -6.55 -19.96
N LEU A 191 -17.15 -6.18 -18.94
CA LEU A 191 -15.94 -5.37 -19.07
C LEU A 191 -14.73 -6.28 -19.11
N THR A 192 -13.80 -6.04 -20.02
CA THR A 192 -12.60 -6.87 -20.16
C THR A 192 -11.39 -6.06 -20.58
N THR A 193 -10.21 -6.40 -20.06
CA THR A 193 -8.93 -5.80 -20.47
C THR A 193 -7.80 -6.82 -20.59
N ASP A 194 -6.92 -6.60 -21.57
CA ASP A 194 -5.63 -7.31 -21.69
C ASP A 194 -4.49 -6.55 -20.96
N GLY A 195 -4.83 -5.46 -20.25
CA GLY A 195 -3.93 -4.51 -19.59
C GLY A 195 -3.64 -3.26 -20.43
N ASN A 196 -3.61 -3.36 -21.75
CA ASN A 196 -3.31 -2.22 -22.64
C ASN A 196 -4.55 -1.70 -23.38
N ARG A 197 -5.47 -2.61 -23.72
CA ARG A 197 -6.74 -2.39 -24.40
C ARG A 197 -7.89 -2.85 -23.53
N SER A 198 -9.06 -2.27 -23.74
CA SER A 198 -10.23 -2.46 -22.89
C SER A 198 -11.51 -2.42 -23.71
N PHE A 199 -12.46 -3.28 -23.37
CA PHE A 199 -13.73 -3.40 -24.09
C PHE A 199 -14.90 -3.54 -23.11
N ALA A 200 -16.07 -3.08 -23.54
CA ALA A 200 -17.36 -3.40 -22.93
C ALA A 200 -18.24 -4.12 -23.96
N LEU A 201 -18.82 -5.25 -23.56
CA LEU A 201 -19.85 -5.95 -24.31
C LEU A 201 -21.17 -5.77 -23.57
N LEU A 202 -22.18 -5.21 -24.23
CA LEU A 202 -23.53 -5.08 -23.69
C LEU A 202 -24.43 -6.09 -24.39
N LEU A 203 -25.04 -6.98 -23.61
CA LEU A 203 -25.93 -8.04 -24.11
C LEU A 203 -27.34 -7.85 -23.55
N TYR A 204 -28.35 -7.99 -24.40
CA TYR A 204 -29.75 -7.82 -24.02
C TYR A 204 -30.51 -9.10 -24.28
N GLN A 205 -31.32 -9.54 -23.29
CA GLN A 205 -32.12 -10.75 -23.46
C GLN A 205 -33.15 -10.53 -24.58
N ASP A 206 -33.17 -11.43 -25.57
CA ASP A 206 -34.15 -11.36 -26.66
C ASP A 206 -35.58 -11.41 -26.10
N SER A 207 -36.39 -10.42 -26.47
CA SER A 207 -37.75 -10.22 -25.93
C SER A 207 -37.81 -10.03 -24.40
N GLY A 208 -36.66 -9.85 -23.75
CA GLY A 208 -36.52 -9.64 -22.30
C GLY A 208 -36.46 -8.18 -21.89
N MET A 209 -36.39 -7.24 -22.83
CA MET A 209 -36.46 -5.79 -22.58
C MET A 209 -37.91 -5.30 -22.69
N ARG A 210 -38.68 -5.41 -21.62
CA ARG A 210 -40.15 -5.26 -21.63
C ARG A 210 -40.69 -4.03 -20.89
N TRP A 211 -39.85 -3.13 -20.39
CA TRP A 211 -40.31 -1.88 -19.78
C TRP A 211 -41.33 -1.16 -20.67
N ASP A 212 -42.41 -0.67 -20.06
CA ASP A 212 -43.46 0.09 -20.72
C ASP A 212 -43.09 1.56 -20.81
N TYR A 213 -42.33 1.90 -21.87
CA TYR A 213 -41.81 3.24 -22.12
C TYR A 213 -42.90 4.33 -22.21
N ALA A 214 -44.17 3.96 -22.42
CA ALA A 214 -45.27 4.92 -22.50
C ALA A 214 -45.79 5.35 -21.12
N LYS A 215 -45.47 4.60 -20.06
CA LYS A 215 -45.85 4.90 -18.67
C LYS A 215 -44.72 5.51 -17.85
N LEU A 216 -43.50 5.53 -18.39
CA LEU A 216 -42.35 6.16 -17.74
C LEU A 216 -42.53 7.68 -17.69
N ALA A 217 -42.16 8.29 -16.57
CA ALA A 217 -42.25 9.73 -16.38
C ALA A 217 -41.26 10.50 -17.27
N ALA A 218 -40.12 9.90 -17.57
CA ALA A 218 -39.19 10.35 -18.59
C ALA A 218 -38.75 9.14 -19.43
N GLY A 219 -38.64 9.35 -20.74
CA GLY A 219 -38.13 8.34 -21.67
C GLY A 219 -36.70 8.66 -22.06
N ASN A 220 -35.75 8.71 -21.12
CA ASN A 220 -34.39 9.22 -21.29
C ASN A 220 -33.28 8.17 -21.14
N VAL A 221 -33.59 6.88 -21.30
CA VAL A 221 -32.56 5.81 -21.27
C VAL A 221 -31.33 6.15 -22.10
N LEU A 222 -30.15 5.92 -21.51
CA LEU A 222 -28.84 6.15 -22.11
C LEU A 222 -28.05 4.85 -22.19
N ILE A 223 -27.46 4.58 -23.36
CA ILE A 223 -26.57 3.44 -23.61
C ILE A 223 -25.29 3.98 -24.22
N GLY A 224 -24.13 3.58 -23.69
CA GLY A 224 -22.85 4.05 -24.19
C GLY A 224 -21.80 4.15 -23.09
N PHE A 225 -20.81 5.03 -23.27
CA PHE A 225 -19.81 5.29 -22.25
C PHE A 225 -19.25 6.71 -22.34
N SER A 226 -18.62 7.15 -21.25
CA SER A 226 -17.76 8.33 -21.19
C SER A 226 -16.56 8.09 -20.29
N SER A 227 -15.37 8.45 -20.77
CA SER A 227 -14.11 8.36 -20.02
C SER A 227 -13.84 9.55 -19.09
N GLY A 228 -14.63 10.63 -19.20
CA GLY A 228 -14.39 11.90 -18.50
C GLY A 228 -13.16 12.69 -18.98
N ASP A 229 -12.41 12.21 -19.98
CA ASP A 229 -11.19 12.84 -20.52
C ASP A 229 -11.28 13.21 -22.01
N GLY A 230 -12.53 13.39 -22.47
CA GLY A 230 -12.91 13.76 -23.82
C GLY A 230 -13.17 12.58 -24.76
N TYR A 231 -13.30 11.35 -24.24
CA TYR A 231 -13.65 10.18 -25.04
C TYR A 231 -14.99 9.58 -24.60
N ALA A 232 -15.98 9.66 -25.47
CA ALA A 232 -17.30 9.12 -25.21
C ALA A 232 -17.91 8.57 -26.50
N GLN A 233 -18.85 7.64 -26.34
CA GLN A 233 -19.68 7.17 -27.42
C GLN A 233 -21.10 6.95 -26.90
N ASN A 234 -22.06 7.67 -27.49
CA ASN A 234 -23.48 7.41 -27.30
C ASN A 234 -23.94 6.35 -28.31
N ASN A 235 -24.75 5.40 -27.87
CA ASN A 235 -25.38 4.45 -28.78
C ASN A 235 -26.32 5.17 -29.76
N GLU A 236 -26.37 4.71 -31.01
CA GLU A 236 -27.24 5.27 -32.06
C GLU A 236 -28.74 5.21 -31.71
N LEU A 237 -29.14 4.28 -30.85
CA LEU A 237 -30.50 4.16 -30.34
C LEU A 237 -30.86 5.33 -29.41
N THR A 238 -29.91 5.94 -28.71
CA THR A 238 -30.16 7.00 -27.71
C THR A 238 -30.92 8.19 -28.30
N GLN A 239 -30.68 8.51 -29.57
CA GLN A 239 -31.35 9.60 -30.30
C GLN A 239 -32.67 9.19 -30.97
N LYS A 240 -33.06 7.91 -30.87
CA LYS A 240 -34.31 7.39 -31.44
C LYS A 240 -35.48 7.60 -30.47
N PRO A 241 -36.74 7.53 -30.97
CA PRO A 241 -37.92 7.58 -30.11
C PRO A 241 -37.91 6.47 -29.03
N PRO A 242 -38.59 6.66 -27.88
CA PRO A 242 -38.68 5.68 -26.80
C PRO A 242 -39.02 4.25 -27.25
N ALA A 243 -39.92 4.10 -28.22
CA ALA A 243 -40.32 2.80 -28.77
C ALA A 243 -39.15 1.96 -29.35
N VAL A 244 -38.08 2.62 -29.79
CA VAL A 244 -36.89 1.98 -30.37
C VAL A 244 -35.80 1.82 -29.31
N LYS A 245 -35.52 2.87 -28.54
CA LYS A 245 -34.38 2.87 -27.62
C LYS A 245 -34.55 2.04 -26.36
N TYR A 246 -35.79 1.74 -25.95
CA TYR A 246 -36.09 0.78 -24.88
C TYR A 246 -36.15 -0.68 -25.37
N ARG A 247 -35.80 -0.94 -26.64
CA ARG A 247 -35.76 -2.28 -27.24
C ARG A 247 -34.39 -2.62 -27.86
N PRO A 248 -33.27 -2.42 -27.13
CA PRO A 248 -31.93 -2.68 -27.68
C PRO A 248 -31.68 -4.16 -28.01
N ASP A 249 -32.52 -5.08 -27.53
CA ASP A 249 -32.55 -6.50 -27.89
C ASP A 249 -32.95 -6.73 -29.36
N GLN A 250 -33.73 -5.83 -29.96
CA GLN A 250 -34.22 -5.96 -31.33
C GLN A 250 -33.35 -5.28 -32.40
N TYR A 251 -32.36 -4.48 -31.98
CA TYR A 251 -31.54 -3.65 -32.88
C TYR A 251 -30.05 -3.88 -32.67
N SER A 252 -29.32 -4.16 -33.75
CA SER A 252 -27.84 -4.22 -33.90
C SER A 252 -27.51 -5.15 -35.08
N ASN A 253 -26.23 -5.15 -35.52
CA ASN A 253 -25.75 -6.11 -36.53
C ASN A 253 -25.84 -7.57 -36.05
N VAL A 254 -25.74 -7.79 -34.73
CA VAL A 254 -26.05 -9.06 -34.05
C VAL A 254 -27.06 -8.73 -32.99
N ARG A 255 -28.34 -9.01 -33.24
CA ARG A 255 -29.47 -8.59 -32.39
C ARG A 255 -29.16 -8.77 -30.90
N GLY A 256 -29.29 -7.70 -30.13
CA GLY A 256 -29.04 -7.66 -28.70
C GLY A 256 -27.57 -7.61 -28.27
N LEU A 257 -26.60 -7.35 -29.15
CA LEU A 257 -25.17 -7.24 -28.79
C LEU A 257 -24.53 -5.94 -29.28
N TRP A 258 -23.88 -5.24 -28.35
CA TRP A 258 -23.07 -4.06 -28.62
C TRP A 258 -21.67 -4.23 -28.03
N ILE A 259 -20.63 -3.87 -28.79
CA ILE A 259 -19.25 -3.96 -28.35
C ILE A 259 -18.59 -2.60 -28.51
N TYR A 260 -18.05 -2.07 -27.42
CA TYR A 260 -17.35 -0.80 -27.36
C TYR A 260 -15.89 -1.02 -27.02
N ARG A 261 -15.00 -0.30 -27.73
CA ARG A 261 -13.62 -0.12 -27.30
C ARG A 261 -13.57 1.08 -26.35
N LEU A 262 -13.00 0.89 -25.17
CA LEU A 262 -13.00 1.89 -24.10
C LEU A 262 -11.67 2.67 -24.01
N ASP A 263 -10.58 2.14 -24.56
CA ASP A 263 -9.29 2.83 -24.62
C ASP A 263 -9.15 3.67 -25.90
N THR A 264 -8.46 4.81 -25.79
CA THR A 264 -8.17 5.68 -26.94
C THR A 264 -6.83 5.38 -27.62
N ARG A 265 -5.86 4.84 -26.87
CA ARG A 265 -4.52 4.50 -27.34
C ARG A 265 -3.98 3.30 -26.56
N SER A 266 -3.28 2.41 -27.25
CA SER A 266 -2.48 1.38 -26.59
C SER A 266 -1.34 2.07 -25.84
N ARG A 267 -1.29 1.87 -24.52
CA ARG A 267 -0.22 2.34 -23.65
C ARG A 267 0.55 1.16 -23.11
N VAL A 268 1.79 1.41 -22.67
CA VAL A 268 2.54 0.42 -21.90
C VAL A 268 1.96 0.38 -20.49
N ASN A 269 1.41 -0.76 -20.10
CA ASN A 269 0.96 -0.98 -18.72
C ASN A 269 2.12 -1.54 -17.88
N TYR A 270 2.83 -0.64 -17.19
CA TYR A 270 3.95 -1.03 -16.33
C TYR A 270 3.52 -1.89 -15.12
N ARG A 271 2.25 -1.81 -14.67
CA ARG A 271 1.72 -2.73 -13.64
C ARG A 271 1.67 -4.15 -14.17
N LEU A 272 1.16 -4.33 -15.39
CA LEU A 272 1.14 -5.63 -16.06
C LEU A 272 2.55 -6.17 -16.27
N GLN A 273 3.48 -5.35 -16.80
CA GLN A 273 4.86 -5.78 -17.02
C GLN A 273 5.55 -6.20 -15.73
N CYS A 274 5.37 -5.44 -14.65
CA CYS A 274 5.89 -5.79 -13.34
C CYS A 274 5.29 -7.11 -12.81
N LEU A 275 3.97 -7.30 -12.88
CA LEU A 275 3.33 -8.51 -12.36
C LEU A 275 3.71 -9.76 -13.16
N VAL A 276 3.79 -9.65 -14.49
CA VAL A 276 4.25 -10.76 -15.35
C VAL A 276 5.69 -11.15 -14.99
N TRP A 277 6.55 -10.17 -14.75
CA TRP A 277 7.91 -10.43 -14.28
C TRP A 277 7.89 -11.12 -12.91
N LEU A 278 7.16 -10.57 -11.92
CA LEU A 278 7.06 -11.13 -10.57
C LEU A 278 6.58 -12.59 -10.54
N ASP A 279 5.65 -12.95 -11.41
CA ASP A 279 5.10 -14.31 -11.52
C ASP A 279 6.09 -15.29 -12.20
N ALA A 280 6.92 -14.80 -13.13
CA ALA A 280 7.93 -15.61 -13.80
C ALA A 280 9.19 -15.84 -12.94
N GLU A 281 9.48 -14.94 -12.01
CA GLU A 281 10.71 -14.98 -11.22
C GLU A 281 10.71 -16.07 -10.14
N PRO A 282 11.78 -16.89 -10.06
CA PRO A 282 11.88 -17.94 -9.07
C PRO A 282 12.09 -17.37 -7.65
N ALA A 283 11.97 -18.23 -6.64
CA ALA A 283 12.20 -17.84 -5.24
C ALA A 283 13.66 -17.37 -5.04
N PRO A 284 13.92 -16.33 -4.21
CA PRO A 284 15.26 -15.77 -4.03
C PRO A 284 16.36 -16.77 -3.67
N ALA A 285 16.00 -17.78 -2.88
CA ALA A 285 16.92 -18.85 -2.49
C ALA A 285 17.55 -19.58 -3.69
N THR A 286 16.84 -19.66 -4.82
CA THR A 286 17.32 -20.40 -6.00
C THR A 286 18.50 -19.72 -6.72
N TRP A 287 18.62 -18.39 -6.64
CA TRP A 287 19.69 -17.65 -7.31
C TRP A 287 20.71 -17.06 -6.33
N ASN A 288 20.35 -16.88 -5.05
CA ASN A 288 21.27 -16.42 -4.01
C ASN A 288 22.11 -17.53 -3.36
N ALA A 289 21.72 -18.80 -3.44
CA ALA A 289 22.39 -19.89 -2.70
C ALA A 289 23.89 -20.06 -3.02
N GLN A 290 24.36 -19.55 -4.16
CA GLN A 290 25.75 -19.67 -4.61
C GLN A 290 26.54 -18.36 -4.52
N LEU A 291 25.93 -17.27 -4.05
CA LEU A 291 26.60 -15.97 -3.94
C LEU A 291 27.23 -15.82 -2.54
N PRO A 292 28.55 -15.53 -2.45
CA PRO A 292 29.16 -15.23 -1.16
C PRO A 292 28.63 -13.89 -0.61
N PRO A 293 28.54 -13.72 0.72
CA PRO A 293 28.14 -12.45 1.34
C PRO A 293 29.03 -11.29 0.87
N CYS A 294 28.51 -10.07 0.75
CA CYS A 294 29.33 -8.93 0.32
C CYS A 294 30.24 -8.42 1.46
N PRO A 295 31.46 -7.93 1.19
CA PRO A 295 32.27 -7.25 2.21
C PRO A 295 31.56 -6.01 2.75
N CYS A 296 31.78 -5.67 4.03
CA CYS A 296 31.09 -4.55 4.68
C CYS A 296 31.62 -3.16 4.30
N SER A 297 32.78 -3.09 3.64
CA SER A 297 33.37 -1.83 3.19
C SER A 297 34.09 -2.00 1.86
N ARG A 298 34.23 -0.90 1.12
CA ARG A 298 34.98 -0.88 -0.14
C ARG A 298 36.45 -1.32 0.04
N PRO A 299 37.21 -0.85 1.04
CA PRO A 299 38.57 -1.35 1.27
C PRO A 299 38.64 -2.86 1.53
N GLN A 300 37.66 -3.44 2.25
CA GLN A 300 37.58 -4.89 2.41
C GLN A 300 37.35 -5.58 1.07
N ALA A 301 36.48 -5.05 0.21
CA ALA A 301 36.21 -5.62 -1.11
C ALA A 301 37.41 -5.54 -2.07
N GLU A 302 38.23 -4.50 -1.97
CA GLU A 302 39.44 -4.33 -2.78
C GLU A 302 40.57 -5.27 -2.35
N LEU A 303 40.63 -5.62 -1.06
CA LEU A 303 41.69 -6.48 -0.49
C LEU A 303 41.29 -7.95 -0.37
N ALA A 304 40.00 -8.26 -0.26
CA ALA A 304 39.51 -9.62 -0.13
C ALA A 304 39.68 -10.35 -1.48
N PRO A 305 40.51 -11.41 -1.56
CA PRO A 305 40.89 -12.03 -2.85
C PRO A 305 39.73 -12.59 -3.66
N ARG A 306 38.59 -12.87 -3.02
CA ARG A 306 37.37 -13.40 -3.64
C ARG A 306 36.53 -12.35 -4.39
N TYR A 307 36.85 -11.06 -4.24
CA TYR A 307 36.08 -9.96 -4.84
C TYR A 307 36.98 -9.10 -5.71
N ARG A 308 36.42 -8.58 -6.79
CA ARG A 308 37.06 -7.65 -7.71
C ARG A 308 36.05 -6.61 -8.18
N GLN A 309 36.54 -5.41 -8.48
CA GLN A 309 35.74 -4.39 -9.13
C GLN A 309 35.58 -4.74 -10.61
N SER A 310 34.34 -4.74 -11.12
CA SER A 310 34.06 -4.84 -12.55
C SER A 310 33.91 -3.46 -13.17
N ARG A 311 34.37 -3.28 -14.42
CA ARG A 311 34.13 -2.07 -15.23
C ARG A 311 32.71 -1.98 -15.84
N GLY A 312 31.87 -3.01 -15.68
CA GLY A 312 30.46 -2.98 -16.06
C GLY A 312 29.68 -1.88 -15.31
N VAL A 313 28.67 -1.30 -15.98
CA VAL A 313 27.90 -0.12 -15.52
C VAL A 313 27.70 -0.17 -14.01
N PRO A 314 28.17 0.84 -13.26
CA PRO A 314 27.91 0.88 -11.84
C PRO A 314 26.40 0.92 -11.67
N SER A 315 25.83 -0.08 -10.99
CA SER A 315 24.56 0.09 -10.28
C SER A 315 24.79 1.02 -9.08
N MET A 316 25.30 2.22 -9.38
CA MET A 316 25.44 3.33 -8.46
C MET A 316 24.02 3.72 -8.05
N GLY A 317 23.57 3.15 -6.94
CA GLY A 317 22.69 3.90 -6.06
C GLY A 317 23.44 5.16 -5.61
N PRO A 318 22.76 6.29 -5.33
CA PRO A 318 23.42 7.59 -5.13
C PRO A 318 24.40 7.71 -3.94
N GLN A 319 24.72 6.63 -3.19
CA GLN A 319 25.34 6.72 -1.86
C GLN A 319 26.30 5.55 -1.48
N GLY A 320 26.94 4.88 -2.44
CA GLY A 320 28.13 4.06 -2.12
C GLY A 320 27.92 2.70 -1.44
N GLN A 321 26.72 2.11 -1.47
CA GLN A 321 26.52 0.68 -1.14
C GLN A 321 26.83 -0.19 -2.35
N LEU A 322 27.68 -1.21 -2.18
CA LEU A 322 27.87 -2.30 -3.15
C LEU A 322 26.54 -3.03 -3.33
N ARG A 323 25.84 -2.80 -4.45
CA ARG A 323 24.73 -3.66 -4.87
C ARG A 323 25.34 -4.85 -5.60
N GLY A 324 25.03 -6.06 -5.11
CA GLY A 324 25.42 -7.39 -5.58
C GLY A 324 26.18 -7.47 -6.91
N GLY A 325 27.36 -8.09 -6.87
CA GLY A 325 28.08 -8.50 -8.07
C GLY A 325 27.34 -9.61 -8.79
N GLY A 326 27.25 -9.51 -10.12
CA GLY A 326 26.84 -10.63 -10.96
C GLY A 326 27.96 -11.67 -11.05
N VAL A 327 27.57 -12.95 -11.14
CA VAL A 327 28.47 -14.02 -11.58
C VAL A 327 28.61 -13.91 -13.10
N GLU A 328 29.83 -13.85 -13.61
CA GLU A 328 30.09 -14.00 -15.04
C GLU A 328 29.56 -15.36 -15.51
N GLY A 329 28.57 -15.33 -16.41
CA GLY A 329 27.87 -16.52 -16.91
C GLY A 329 26.35 -16.39 -16.99
N ARG A 330 25.74 -15.33 -16.47
CA ARG A 330 24.30 -15.04 -16.68
C ARG A 330 24.06 -13.66 -17.28
N PRO A 331 23.53 -13.55 -18.52
CA PRO A 331 23.06 -12.29 -19.06
C PRO A 331 21.73 -11.90 -18.39
N LEU A 332 21.77 -11.45 -17.14
CA LEU A 332 20.58 -11.10 -16.33
C LEU A 332 20.37 -9.60 -16.14
N LEU A 333 21.37 -8.75 -16.37
CA LEU A 333 21.30 -7.33 -15.98
C LEU A 333 20.27 -6.49 -16.75
N HIS A 334 19.99 -6.78 -18.02
CA HIS A 334 19.11 -5.91 -18.80
C HIS A 334 17.64 -6.02 -18.36
N GLY A 335 17.13 -7.25 -18.22
CA GLY A 335 15.74 -7.47 -17.80
C GLY A 335 15.46 -7.07 -16.35
N GLU A 336 16.46 -7.11 -15.47
CA GLU A 336 16.32 -6.72 -14.06
C GLU A 336 16.25 -5.20 -13.87
N LEU A 337 17.02 -4.44 -14.66
CA LEU A 337 16.95 -2.98 -14.67
C LEU A 337 15.59 -2.49 -15.19
N GLU A 338 15.08 -3.13 -16.24
CA GLU A 338 13.74 -2.86 -16.76
C GLU A 338 12.65 -3.19 -15.74
N ALA A 339 12.72 -4.37 -15.11
CA ALA A 339 11.77 -4.75 -14.06
C ALA A 339 11.79 -3.78 -12.87
N PHE A 340 12.97 -3.32 -12.44
CA PHE A 340 13.08 -2.29 -11.42
C PHE A 340 12.44 -0.96 -11.85
N ASP A 341 12.70 -0.49 -13.08
CA ASP A 341 12.08 0.71 -13.64
C ASP A 341 10.54 0.58 -13.65
N TRP A 342 10.02 -0.54 -14.16
CA TRP A 342 8.57 -0.80 -14.19
C TRP A 342 7.98 -0.82 -12.79
N CYS A 343 8.49 -1.67 -11.90
CA CYS A 343 7.91 -1.92 -10.58
C CYS A 343 8.10 -0.76 -9.58
N CYS A 344 9.26 -0.09 -9.60
CA CYS A 344 9.63 0.87 -8.58
C CYS A 344 9.50 2.34 -9.00
N GLN A 345 9.66 2.65 -10.30
CA GLN A 345 9.67 4.03 -10.78
C GLN A 345 8.38 4.40 -11.50
N ARG A 346 7.89 3.54 -12.42
CA ARG A 346 6.78 3.89 -13.31
C ARG A 346 5.39 3.51 -12.84
N VAL A 347 5.27 2.49 -11.99
CA VAL A 347 3.96 2.07 -11.45
C VAL A 347 3.43 3.07 -10.41
N GLU A 348 4.31 3.87 -9.80
CA GLU A 348 4.00 4.87 -8.77
C GLU A 348 3.26 4.31 -7.53
N LYS A 349 3.17 2.98 -7.39
CA LYS A 349 2.64 2.28 -6.21
C LYS A 349 3.77 1.56 -5.46
N PRO A 350 4.12 1.96 -4.23
CA PRO A 350 5.24 1.39 -3.47
C PRO A 350 5.15 -0.12 -3.21
N LEU A 351 3.94 -0.68 -3.20
CA LEU A 351 3.72 -2.11 -3.02
C LEU A 351 4.41 -2.94 -4.11
N PHE A 352 4.43 -2.47 -5.36
CA PHE A 352 5.08 -3.17 -6.48
C PHE A 352 6.59 -3.19 -6.31
N CYS A 353 7.18 -2.09 -5.85
CA CYS A 353 8.61 -2.05 -5.53
C CYS A 353 8.97 -2.96 -4.34
N THR A 354 8.05 -3.09 -3.38
CA THR A 354 8.22 -4.01 -2.24
C THR A 354 8.23 -5.46 -2.72
N ARG A 355 7.26 -5.85 -3.57
CA ARG A 355 7.22 -7.18 -4.20
C ARG A 355 8.44 -7.45 -5.09
N PHE A 356 8.95 -6.45 -5.79
CA PHE A 356 10.22 -6.55 -6.53
C PHE A 356 11.38 -6.86 -5.58
N ALA A 357 11.50 -6.11 -4.47
CA ALA A 357 12.54 -6.32 -3.46
C ALA A 357 12.44 -7.69 -2.76
N GLU A 358 11.24 -8.28 -2.67
CA GLU A 358 11.07 -9.66 -2.19
C GLU A 358 11.65 -10.70 -3.17
N LYS A 359 11.55 -10.47 -4.48
CA LYS A 359 12.16 -11.34 -5.51
C LYS A 359 13.65 -11.07 -5.71
N ARG A 360 14.10 -9.86 -5.41
CA ARG A 360 15.49 -9.37 -5.48
C ARG A 360 15.91 -8.71 -4.18
N PRO A 361 16.02 -9.47 -3.06
CA PRO A 361 16.51 -8.92 -1.81
C PRO A 361 17.91 -8.34 -2.00
N ARG A 362 18.16 -7.23 -1.33
CA ARG A 362 19.50 -6.64 -1.29
C ARG A 362 20.42 -7.60 -0.54
N VAL A 363 21.54 -7.96 -1.16
CA VAL A 363 22.61 -8.70 -0.48
C VAL A 363 23.40 -7.70 0.35
N GLY A 364 23.33 -7.84 1.67
CA GLY A 364 24.12 -7.06 2.61
C GLY A 364 25.47 -7.71 2.90
N CYS A 365 26.18 -7.16 3.88
CA CYS A 365 27.38 -7.79 4.42
C CYS A 365 27.11 -8.68 5.64
N GLU A 366 25.84 -8.95 5.92
CA GLU A 366 25.44 -9.91 6.94
C GLU A 366 25.97 -11.30 6.58
N GLY A 367 26.68 -11.93 7.52
CA GLY A 367 27.35 -13.20 7.30
C GLY A 367 28.71 -13.10 6.58
N TYR A 368 29.20 -11.91 6.24
CA TYR A 368 30.55 -11.77 5.70
C TYR A 368 31.60 -12.09 6.77
N VAL A 369 32.39 -13.12 6.50
CA VAL A 369 33.56 -13.50 7.30
C VAL A 369 34.82 -13.27 6.45
N PRO A 370 35.72 -12.37 6.85
CA PRO A 370 36.96 -12.13 6.12
C PRO A 370 37.82 -13.40 6.14
N PRO A 371 38.44 -13.76 5.02
CA PRO A 371 39.39 -14.87 5.02
C PRO A 371 40.60 -14.49 5.89
N THR A 372 41.12 -15.45 6.67
CA THR A 372 42.24 -15.21 7.59
C THR A 372 43.56 -15.37 6.84
N PRO A 373 44.40 -14.32 6.76
CA PRO A 373 45.66 -14.38 6.05
C PRO A 373 46.80 -14.86 6.97
N ALA A 374 47.67 -15.69 6.40
CA ALA A 374 48.98 -16.08 6.94
C ALA A 374 50.03 -15.95 5.83
N GLY A 375 51.31 -15.83 6.17
CA GLY A 375 52.31 -15.56 5.15
C GLY A 375 53.74 -15.75 5.59
N ALA A 376 54.63 -15.71 4.60
CA ALA A 376 56.06 -15.77 4.80
C ALA A 376 56.81 -14.83 3.84
N PHE A 377 57.79 -14.09 4.38
CA PHE A 377 58.50 -12.99 3.73
C PHE A 377 59.99 -13.03 4.07
N GLY A 378 60.85 -12.48 3.20
CA GLY A 378 62.30 -12.42 3.46
C GLY A 378 62.94 -13.80 3.68
N ASP A 379 63.88 -13.89 4.62
CA ASP A 379 64.69 -15.08 4.85
C ASP A 379 64.18 -15.88 6.08
N PRO A 380 63.35 -16.91 5.91
CA PRO A 380 61.92 -16.72 6.03
C PRO A 380 61.45 -16.22 7.40
N HIS A 381 60.74 -15.09 7.39
CA HIS A 381 59.91 -14.62 8.49
C HIS A 381 58.46 -15.05 8.26
N ILE A 382 57.92 -15.83 9.19
CA ILE A 382 56.60 -16.47 9.09
C ILE A 382 55.64 -15.79 10.05
N THR A 383 54.41 -15.54 9.59
CA THR A 383 53.27 -15.19 10.44
C THR A 383 52.18 -16.25 10.29
N THR A 384 51.83 -16.93 11.38
CA THR A 384 50.81 -17.99 11.44
C THR A 384 49.39 -17.45 11.24
N LEU A 385 48.43 -18.36 11.09
CA LEU A 385 47.00 -18.00 10.99
C LEU A 385 46.47 -17.31 12.25
N ASP A 386 47.02 -17.63 13.44
CA ASP A 386 46.69 -16.96 14.70
C ASP A 386 47.56 -15.74 15.03
N GLY A 387 48.53 -15.44 14.16
CA GLY A 387 49.31 -14.21 14.19
C GLY A 387 50.62 -14.29 14.97
N LEU A 388 51.08 -15.49 15.33
CA LEU A 388 52.42 -15.70 15.87
C LEU A 388 53.46 -15.39 14.77
N ALA A 389 54.40 -14.49 15.08
CA ALA A 389 55.49 -14.11 14.18
C ALA A 389 56.82 -14.71 14.64
N TYR A 390 57.54 -15.38 13.74
CA TYR A 390 58.83 -16.01 14.04
C TYR A 390 59.71 -16.13 12.79
N THR A 391 60.99 -16.47 12.98
CA THR A 391 61.97 -16.63 11.89
C THR A 391 62.38 -18.09 11.76
N PHE A 392 62.39 -18.61 10.53
CA PHE A 392 62.76 -20.00 10.24
C PHE A 392 63.61 -20.09 8.95
N ASN A 393 64.92 -20.21 9.13
CA ASN A 393 65.88 -20.34 8.04
C ASN A 393 66.27 -21.81 7.79
N GLY A 394 65.28 -22.65 7.45
CA GLY A 394 65.53 -24.02 7.00
C GLY A 394 66.03 -24.06 5.56
N LEU A 395 66.88 -25.04 5.23
CA LEU A 395 67.27 -25.35 3.84
C LEU A 395 66.57 -26.65 3.41
N GLY A 396 65.68 -26.57 2.42
CA GLY A 396 64.94 -27.69 1.87
C GLY A 396 63.47 -27.38 1.53
N ASP A 397 62.67 -28.44 1.44
CA ASP A 397 61.25 -28.39 1.09
C ASP A 397 60.40 -28.55 2.37
N PHE A 398 59.52 -27.59 2.63
CA PHE A 398 58.76 -27.53 3.88
C PHE A 398 57.26 -27.46 3.64
N VAL A 399 56.51 -28.15 4.51
CA VAL A 399 55.05 -28.04 4.57
C VAL A 399 54.69 -26.75 5.30
N LEU A 400 54.20 -25.76 4.56
CA LEU A 400 53.72 -24.50 5.13
C LEU A 400 52.34 -24.69 5.74
N LEU A 401 51.44 -25.34 5.00
CA LEU A 401 50.07 -25.54 5.45
C LEU A 401 49.47 -26.82 4.91
N LEU A 402 48.85 -27.58 5.80
CA LEU A 402 47.85 -28.59 5.51
C LEU A 402 46.54 -28.11 6.10
N ALA A 403 45.48 -28.06 5.31
CA ALA A 403 44.15 -27.73 5.75
C ALA A 403 43.14 -28.70 5.13
N SER A 404 42.18 -29.18 5.89
CA SER A 404 41.16 -30.11 5.39
C SER A 404 39.84 -29.91 6.10
N ASP A 405 38.74 -30.06 5.37
CA ASP A 405 37.40 -30.19 5.94
C ASP A 405 36.76 -31.52 5.51
N ALA A 406 35.44 -31.67 5.67
CA ALA A 406 34.72 -32.90 5.34
C ALA A 406 34.70 -33.24 3.83
N GLN A 407 34.94 -32.28 2.94
CA GLN A 407 34.77 -32.43 1.49
C GLN A 407 36.01 -32.04 0.68
N THR A 408 36.92 -31.26 1.26
CA THR A 408 38.03 -30.63 0.56
C THR A 408 39.34 -30.71 1.36
N SER A 409 40.47 -30.72 0.66
CA SER A 409 41.78 -30.61 1.28
C SER A 409 42.71 -29.70 0.49
N PHE A 410 43.49 -28.91 1.21
CA PHE A 410 44.44 -27.94 0.68
C PHE A 410 45.83 -28.16 1.28
N MET A 411 46.85 -28.08 0.44
CA MET A 411 48.26 -28.24 0.82
C MET A 411 49.08 -27.14 0.17
N LEU A 412 49.93 -26.47 0.96
CA LEU A 412 50.88 -25.46 0.49
C LEU A 412 52.29 -25.83 0.95
N HIS A 413 53.20 -25.94 -0.02
CA HIS A 413 54.62 -26.22 0.20
C HIS A 413 55.47 -25.03 -0.24
N GLY A 414 56.61 -24.85 0.43
CA GLY A 414 57.63 -23.88 0.04
C GLY A 414 59.00 -24.54 -0.07
N ARG A 415 59.74 -24.23 -1.14
CA ARG A 415 61.14 -24.60 -1.31
C ARG A 415 62.03 -23.43 -0.96
N THR A 416 63.01 -23.69 -0.12
CA THR A 416 64.05 -22.74 0.26
C THR A 416 65.38 -23.10 -0.39
N ALA A 417 66.17 -22.09 -0.74
CA ALA A 417 67.56 -22.21 -1.16
C ALA A 417 68.45 -21.35 -0.27
N GLN A 418 69.76 -21.56 -0.30
CA GLN A 418 70.70 -20.73 0.44
C GLN A 418 70.83 -19.35 -0.22
N THR A 419 70.73 -18.27 0.57
CA THR A 419 70.83 -16.88 0.08
C THR A 419 72.28 -16.53 -0.24
N GLY A 420 72.70 -16.75 -1.50
CA GLY A 420 74.07 -16.47 -1.93
C GLY A 420 75.09 -17.27 -1.10
N THR A 421 75.99 -16.58 -0.40
CA THR A 421 76.96 -17.18 0.54
C THR A 421 76.58 -16.99 2.01
N ALA A 422 75.40 -16.41 2.29
CA ALA A 422 74.95 -16.16 3.65
C ALA A 422 74.60 -17.48 4.36
N GLN A 423 74.65 -17.48 5.69
CA GLN A 423 74.08 -18.54 6.53
C GLN A 423 72.58 -18.30 6.75
N ALA A 424 71.86 -18.00 5.67
CA ALA A 424 70.44 -17.71 5.62
C ALA A 424 69.83 -18.39 4.38
N THR A 425 68.52 -18.53 4.36
CA THR A 425 67.79 -19.14 3.24
C THR A 425 66.69 -18.23 2.73
N ASN A 426 66.25 -18.43 1.49
CA ASN A 426 65.17 -17.67 0.86
C ASN A 426 64.23 -18.60 0.09
N PHE A 427 62.95 -18.22 -0.06
CA PHE A 427 62.02 -19.00 -0.89
C PHE A 427 62.28 -18.78 -2.38
N VAL A 428 62.40 -19.89 -3.11
CA VAL A 428 62.63 -19.90 -4.57
C VAL A 428 61.50 -20.58 -5.34
N ALA A 429 60.62 -21.32 -4.65
CA ALA A 429 59.41 -21.88 -5.25
C ALA A 429 58.32 -22.17 -4.21
N PHE A 430 57.07 -22.15 -4.66
CA PHE A 430 55.90 -22.59 -3.91
C PHE A 430 55.06 -23.54 -4.76
N ALA A 431 54.36 -24.48 -4.11
CA ALA A 431 53.36 -25.32 -4.76
C ALA A 431 52.12 -25.44 -3.88
N ALA A 432 50.95 -25.24 -4.48
CA ALA A 432 49.66 -25.39 -3.83
C ALA A 432 48.86 -26.49 -4.53
N GLN A 433 48.35 -27.46 -3.77
CA GLN A 433 47.41 -28.47 -4.25
C GLN A 433 46.10 -28.36 -3.51
N TYR A 434 45.02 -28.34 -4.27
CA TYR A 434 43.67 -28.31 -3.77
C TYR A 434 42.88 -29.48 -4.34
N ILE A 435 42.24 -30.24 -3.47
CA ILE A 435 41.46 -31.43 -3.80
C ILE A 435 40.01 -31.13 -3.40
N SER A 436 39.13 -31.04 -4.40
CA SER A 436 37.68 -31.01 -4.22
C SER A 436 37.04 -32.12 -5.07
N THR A 437 36.11 -31.78 -5.97
CA THR A 437 35.63 -32.71 -7.00
C THR A 437 36.68 -32.98 -8.08
N ILE A 438 37.62 -32.05 -8.25
CA ILE A 438 38.80 -32.15 -9.10
C ILE A 438 40.04 -31.84 -8.26
N THR A 439 41.19 -32.35 -8.69
CA THR A 439 42.49 -32.01 -8.10
C THR A 439 43.16 -30.97 -8.97
N THR A 440 43.52 -29.85 -8.36
CA THR A 440 44.18 -28.73 -9.03
C THR A 440 45.49 -28.42 -8.32
N THR A 441 46.59 -28.37 -9.07
CA THR A 441 47.92 -28.04 -8.53
C THR A 441 48.46 -26.82 -9.26
N VAL A 442 48.88 -25.81 -8.52
CA VAL A 442 49.54 -24.59 -9.05
C VAL A 442 50.93 -24.50 -8.45
N GLU A 443 51.92 -24.24 -9.31
CA GLU A 443 53.31 -24.08 -8.90
C GLU A 443 53.85 -22.74 -9.36
N TRP A 444 54.63 -22.11 -8.49
CA TRP A 444 55.32 -20.85 -8.75
C TRP A 444 56.81 -21.04 -8.52
N THR A 445 57.62 -20.72 -9.52
CA THR A 445 59.07 -20.81 -9.45
C THR A 445 59.71 -19.46 -9.79
N LEU A 446 60.78 -19.11 -9.09
CA LEU A 446 61.56 -17.91 -9.38
C LEU A 446 62.43 -18.14 -10.61
N GLY A 447 62.19 -17.36 -11.66
CA GLY A 447 62.97 -17.35 -12.89
C GLY A 447 64.34 -16.67 -12.71
N SER A 448 65.26 -16.92 -13.64
CA SER A 448 66.61 -16.36 -13.62
C SER A 448 66.65 -14.84 -13.82
N GLN A 449 65.57 -14.25 -14.34
CA GLN A 449 65.44 -12.80 -14.51
C GLN A 449 64.68 -12.13 -13.36
N GLY A 450 64.32 -12.89 -12.30
CA GLY A 450 63.51 -12.41 -11.18
C GLY A 450 62.00 -12.40 -11.45
N ASP A 451 61.57 -12.95 -12.58
CA ASP A 451 60.17 -13.18 -12.95
C ASP A 451 59.59 -14.43 -12.23
N ILE A 452 58.26 -14.49 -12.09
CA ILE A 452 57.57 -15.65 -11.51
C ILE A 452 57.03 -16.51 -12.65
N GLN A 453 57.52 -17.75 -12.75
CA GLN A 453 57.00 -18.75 -13.69
C GLN A 453 55.88 -19.54 -13.03
N VAL A 454 54.79 -19.77 -13.76
CA VAL A 454 53.58 -20.44 -13.23
C VAL A 454 53.29 -21.70 -14.03
N LEU A 455 53.11 -22.82 -13.33
CA LEU A 455 52.59 -24.07 -13.90
C LEU A 455 51.24 -24.38 -13.27
N LEU A 456 50.27 -24.73 -14.12
CA LEU A 456 48.99 -25.28 -13.70
C LEU A 456 48.93 -26.74 -14.13
N ASN A 457 48.78 -27.66 -13.19
CA ASN A 457 48.74 -29.10 -13.44
C ASN A 457 49.92 -29.58 -14.33
N ASN A 458 51.12 -29.06 -14.06
CA ASN A 458 52.36 -29.35 -14.80
C ASN A 458 52.41 -28.82 -16.25
N GLU A 459 51.54 -27.88 -16.61
CA GLU A 459 51.55 -27.18 -17.90
C GLU A 459 51.79 -25.68 -17.69
N THR A 460 52.60 -25.07 -18.56
CA THR A 460 52.80 -23.63 -18.58
C THR A 460 51.54 -22.94 -19.09
N ILE A 461 51.13 -21.88 -18.40
CA ILE A 461 49.96 -21.08 -18.78
C ILE A 461 50.38 -19.76 -19.42
N GLU A 462 49.48 -19.20 -20.22
CA GLU A 462 49.62 -17.87 -20.80
C GLU A 462 48.45 -17.01 -20.33
N PHE A 463 48.75 -15.88 -19.66
CA PHE A 463 47.72 -14.99 -19.18
C PHE A 463 47.06 -14.21 -20.32
N SER A 464 45.78 -13.91 -20.15
CA SER A 464 45.00 -13.08 -21.08
C SER A 464 44.45 -11.85 -20.36
N TYR A 465 44.50 -10.68 -20.98
CA TYR A 465 43.97 -9.46 -20.36
C TYR A 465 42.44 -9.45 -20.37
N SER A 466 41.82 -9.30 -19.20
CA SER A 466 40.37 -9.10 -19.02
C SER A 466 40.05 -7.62 -18.86
N GLN A 467 39.19 -7.09 -19.74
CA GLN A 467 38.69 -5.72 -19.64
C GLN A 467 37.77 -5.52 -18.44
N ASP A 468 37.02 -6.57 -18.05
CA ASP A 468 36.07 -6.51 -16.95
C ASP A 468 36.78 -6.43 -15.60
N MET A 469 37.86 -7.20 -15.41
CA MET A 469 38.64 -7.25 -14.17
C MET A 469 39.85 -6.29 -14.16
N ASP A 470 40.16 -5.67 -15.29
CA ASP A 470 41.32 -4.81 -15.51
C ASP A 470 42.65 -5.47 -15.09
N ALA A 471 42.82 -6.74 -15.45
CA ALA A 471 43.97 -7.56 -15.05
C ALA A 471 44.25 -8.70 -16.03
N GLU A 472 45.48 -9.20 -15.98
CA GLU A 472 45.87 -10.45 -16.64
C GLU A 472 45.30 -11.63 -15.86
N VAL A 473 44.53 -12.49 -16.55
CA VAL A 473 43.80 -13.60 -15.95
C VAL A 473 43.96 -14.88 -16.75
N TYR A 474 43.88 -16.00 -16.05
CA TYR A 474 43.76 -17.34 -16.62
C TYR A 474 42.66 -18.11 -15.89
N TYR A 475 41.69 -18.60 -16.64
CA TYR A 475 40.53 -19.33 -16.11
C TYR A 475 40.69 -20.83 -16.36
N SER A 476 40.56 -21.62 -15.30
CA SER A 476 40.47 -23.08 -15.37
C SER A 476 39.39 -23.58 -14.41
N PRO A 477 38.73 -24.73 -14.68
CA PRO A 477 37.80 -25.31 -13.71
C PRO A 477 38.45 -25.42 -12.31
N GLY A 478 37.78 -24.84 -11.31
CA GLY A 478 38.22 -24.87 -9.90
C GLY A 478 39.37 -23.94 -9.52
N VAL A 479 39.97 -23.19 -10.44
CA VAL A 479 40.98 -22.16 -10.10
C VAL A 479 40.95 -20.95 -11.03
N LEU A 480 41.00 -19.76 -10.44
CA LEU A 480 41.25 -18.49 -11.13
C LEU A 480 42.65 -18.00 -10.79
N LEU A 481 43.46 -17.75 -11.81
CA LEU A 481 44.78 -17.14 -11.66
C LEU A 481 44.72 -15.69 -12.13
N VAL A 482 45.23 -14.78 -11.31
CA VAL A 482 45.22 -13.35 -11.61
C VAL A 482 46.61 -12.76 -11.38
N ASN A 483 47.12 -12.06 -12.40
CA ASN A 483 48.42 -11.39 -12.40
C ASN A 483 48.23 -9.87 -12.38
N VAL A 484 48.69 -9.21 -11.30
CA VAL A 484 48.71 -7.75 -11.17
C VAL A 484 50.06 -7.32 -10.58
N SER A 485 50.13 -6.98 -9.29
CA SER A 485 51.38 -6.76 -8.54
C SER A 485 51.95 -8.04 -7.94
N SER A 486 51.13 -9.09 -7.89
CA SER A 486 51.45 -10.45 -7.45
C SER A 486 50.61 -11.44 -8.25
N ILE A 487 51.05 -12.69 -8.31
CA ILE A 487 50.30 -13.76 -8.97
C ILE A 487 49.45 -14.46 -7.92
N THR A 488 48.12 -14.36 -8.05
CA THR A 488 47.17 -14.90 -7.08
C THR A 488 46.38 -16.06 -7.68
N ALA A 489 46.44 -17.24 -7.06
CA ALA A 489 45.54 -18.36 -7.33
C ALA A 489 44.36 -18.35 -6.36
N ILE A 490 43.14 -18.46 -6.88
CA ILE A 490 41.89 -18.53 -6.12
C ILE A 490 41.24 -19.88 -6.41
N PHE A 491 41.26 -20.79 -5.44
CA PHE A 491 40.73 -22.15 -5.55
C PHE A 491 39.26 -22.21 -5.13
N ASP A 492 38.38 -22.72 -6.00
CA ASP A 492 36.91 -22.82 -5.81
C ASP A 492 36.26 -21.53 -5.25
N GLY A 493 36.86 -20.36 -5.53
CA GLY A 493 36.39 -19.09 -4.99
C GLY A 493 36.54 -18.94 -3.47
N ALA A 494 37.29 -19.82 -2.79
CA ALA A 494 37.33 -19.92 -1.32
C ALA A 494 38.72 -19.61 -0.73
N ILE A 495 39.75 -20.33 -1.19
CA ILE A 495 41.15 -20.19 -0.74
C ILE A 495 41.92 -19.34 -1.72
N ALA A 496 42.75 -18.42 -1.22
CA ALA A 496 43.62 -17.62 -2.07
C ALA A 496 45.09 -17.74 -1.68
N VAL A 497 45.97 -17.88 -2.66
CA VAL A 497 47.44 -17.88 -2.50
C VAL A 497 48.01 -16.81 -3.41
N SER A 498 48.67 -15.81 -2.83
CA SER A 498 49.28 -14.70 -3.56
C SER A 498 50.80 -14.76 -3.42
N ILE A 499 51.50 -14.81 -4.56
CA ILE A 499 52.96 -14.88 -4.64
C ILE A 499 53.51 -13.58 -5.24
N SER A 500 54.48 -12.98 -4.56
CA SER A 500 55.22 -11.81 -5.04
C SER A 500 56.72 -12.09 -5.05
N ALA A 501 57.44 -11.46 -5.99
CA ALA A 501 58.89 -11.52 -6.07
C ALA A 501 59.47 -10.14 -5.74
N THR A 502 60.40 -10.07 -4.80
CA THR A 502 61.11 -8.83 -4.46
C THR A 502 62.54 -9.16 -4.08
N SER A 503 63.52 -8.40 -4.59
CA SER A 503 64.95 -8.62 -4.35
C SER A 503 65.44 -10.06 -4.64
N GLY A 504 64.82 -10.75 -5.61
CA GLY A 504 65.18 -12.14 -5.95
C GLY A 504 64.69 -13.18 -4.94
N ILE A 505 63.66 -12.86 -4.15
CA ILE A 505 63.05 -13.75 -3.16
C ILE A 505 61.55 -13.82 -3.40
N LEU A 506 60.97 -15.01 -3.33
CA LEU A 506 59.52 -15.18 -3.34
C LEU A 506 58.95 -14.98 -1.94
N SER A 507 57.80 -14.31 -1.86
CA SER A 507 56.99 -14.22 -0.65
C SER A 507 55.60 -14.78 -0.93
N VAL A 508 54.95 -15.32 0.11
CA VAL A 508 53.63 -15.93 0.01
C VAL A 508 52.68 -15.33 1.03
N VAL A 509 51.46 -15.05 0.58
CA VAL A 509 50.30 -14.79 1.44
C VAL A 509 49.22 -15.79 1.10
N CYS A 510 48.83 -16.62 2.06
CA CYS A 510 47.73 -17.57 1.94
C CYS A 510 46.56 -17.11 2.79
N SER A 511 45.33 -17.13 2.26
CA SER A 511 44.11 -16.70 2.94
C SER A 511 43.09 -17.83 2.94
N LEU A 512 42.66 -18.25 4.14
CA LEU A 512 41.73 -19.37 4.31
C LEU A 512 40.35 -18.91 4.80
N PRO A 513 39.27 -19.55 4.34
CA PRO A 513 37.94 -19.41 4.92
C PRO A 513 37.82 -20.13 6.27
N ASP A 514 36.92 -19.64 7.13
CA ASP A 514 36.66 -20.14 8.50
C ASP A 514 36.31 -21.64 8.57
N GLN A 515 35.90 -22.26 7.46
CA GLN A 515 35.60 -23.69 7.39
C GLN A 515 36.80 -24.60 7.72
N TYR A 516 38.04 -24.12 7.58
CA TYR A 516 39.27 -24.88 7.89
C TYR A 516 39.77 -24.68 9.32
N ARG A 517 39.06 -23.87 10.13
CA ARG A 517 39.41 -23.62 11.52
C ARG A 517 39.49 -24.94 12.31
N ASN A 518 40.45 -25.03 13.22
CA ASN A 518 40.82 -26.21 14.01
C ASN A 518 41.30 -27.43 13.19
N SER A 519 41.56 -27.25 11.89
CA SER A 519 41.92 -28.35 10.97
C SER A 519 43.19 -28.04 10.17
N THR A 520 44.06 -27.19 10.72
CA THR A 520 45.32 -26.79 10.06
C THR A 520 46.56 -27.35 10.77
N LYS A 521 47.63 -27.60 10.01
CA LYS A 521 48.96 -28.02 10.50
C LYS A 521 50.06 -27.48 9.59
N GLY A 522 51.29 -27.38 10.11
CA GLY A 522 52.48 -26.98 9.36
C GLY A 522 53.13 -25.73 9.95
N LEU A 523 54.02 -25.09 9.19
CA LEU A 523 54.71 -23.87 9.64
C LEU A 523 53.77 -22.66 9.81
N LEU A 524 52.58 -22.65 9.20
CA LEU A 524 51.57 -21.61 9.39
C LEU A 524 50.66 -21.85 10.61
N GLY A 525 50.96 -22.86 11.43
CA GLY A 525 50.33 -23.06 12.74
C GLY A 525 49.03 -23.86 12.76
N VAL A 526 48.52 -24.07 13.97
CA VAL A 526 47.21 -24.69 14.24
C VAL A 526 46.23 -23.55 14.42
N TRP A 527 45.23 -23.47 13.55
CA TRP A 527 44.37 -22.31 13.48
C TRP A 527 43.17 -22.46 14.40
N ASP A 528 43.30 -21.99 15.63
CA ASP A 528 42.24 -22.08 16.64
C ASP A 528 41.98 -20.77 17.44
N HIS A 529 42.66 -19.68 17.09
CA HIS A 529 42.74 -18.39 17.78
C HIS A 529 43.59 -18.38 19.06
N ASP A 530 44.45 -19.39 19.26
CA ASP A 530 45.46 -19.41 20.30
C ASP A 530 46.88 -19.50 19.72
N PRO A 531 47.65 -18.40 19.65
CA PRO A 531 49.03 -18.48 19.15
C PRO A 531 49.97 -19.30 20.04
N ALA A 532 49.56 -19.72 21.25
CA ALA A 532 50.41 -20.45 22.18
C ALA A 532 50.75 -21.89 21.75
N ASP A 533 49.93 -22.50 20.89
CA ASP A 533 50.10 -23.88 20.45
C ASP A 533 50.58 -24.02 18.99
N ASP A 534 50.73 -22.89 18.28
CA ASP A 534 51.13 -22.79 16.87
C ASP A 534 52.44 -23.53 16.55
N PHE A 535 53.34 -23.66 17.52
CA PHE A 535 54.56 -24.49 17.40
C PHE A 535 54.29 -25.98 17.64
N GLN A 536 53.18 -26.50 17.12
CA GLN A 536 52.84 -27.92 17.15
C GLN A 536 53.58 -28.69 16.04
N MET A 537 54.39 -29.67 16.45
CA MET A 537 55.10 -30.57 15.55
C MET A 537 54.13 -31.61 14.93
N PRO A 538 54.49 -32.27 13.81
CA PRO A 538 53.65 -33.29 13.17
C PRO A 538 53.26 -34.48 14.05
N ASN A 539 54.02 -34.76 15.11
CA ASN A 539 53.72 -35.80 16.10
C ASN A 539 52.67 -35.37 17.16
N GLY A 540 52.21 -34.12 17.13
CA GLY A 540 51.25 -33.53 18.06
C GLY A 540 51.83 -32.87 19.31
N THR A 541 53.16 -32.84 19.49
CA THR A 541 53.79 -32.13 20.61
C THR A 541 54.10 -30.68 20.25
N SER A 542 53.90 -29.74 21.18
CA SER A 542 54.23 -28.32 20.97
C SER A 542 55.38 -27.84 21.84
N ILE A 543 56.12 -26.83 21.37
CA ILE A 543 57.09 -26.07 22.19
C ILE A 543 56.52 -24.70 22.57
N PRO A 544 56.94 -24.08 23.68
CA PRO A 544 56.48 -22.75 24.07
C PRO A 544 56.84 -21.66 23.05
N VAL A 545 55.98 -20.65 22.89
CA VAL A 545 56.23 -19.52 21.97
C VAL A 545 57.44 -18.65 22.33
N ASN A 546 57.93 -18.73 23.58
CA ASN A 546 59.10 -18.02 24.07
C ASN A 546 60.39 -18.86 24.02
N SER A 547 60.38 -19.97 23.28
CA SER A 547 61.55 -20.83 23.05
C SER A 547 62.70 -20.08 22.34
N SER A 548 63.92 -20.62 22.43
CA SER A 548 65.08 -20.01 21.77
C SER A 548 65.00 -20.13 20.23
N GLU A 549 65.79 -19.33 19.51
CA GLU A 549 65.81 -19.35 18.04
C GLU A 549 66.24 -20.74 17.51
N GLU A 550 67.14 -21.42 18.23
CA GLU A 550 67.60 -22.80 17.95
C GLU A 550 66.49 -23.85 18.15
N GLU A 551 65.67 -23.69 19.20
CA GLU A 551 64.53 -24.57 19.47
C GLU A 551 63.43 -24.38 18.43
N ILE A 552 63.13 -23.13 18.04
CA ILE A 552 62.19 -22.81 16.96
C ILE A 552 62.69 -23.34 15.61
N TYR A 553 63.99 -23.22 15.33
CA TYR A 553 64.59 -23.83 14.14
C TYR A 553 64.44 -25.35 14.15
N SER A 554 64.70 -25.99 15.28
CA SER A 554 64.53 -27.44 15.45
C SER A 554 63.07 -27.87 15.24
N TYR A 555 62.10 -27.09 15.73
CA TYR A 555 60.68 -27.26 15.43
C TYR A 555 60.41 -27.17 13.93
N GLY A 556 60.87 -26.13 13.25
CA GLY A 556 60.58 -25.95 11.82
C GLY A 556 61.18 -27.04 10.95
N MET A 557 62.33 -27.59 11.34
CA MET A 557 62.94 -28.75 10.67
C MET A 557 62.07 -30.03 10.76
N THR A 558 61.16 -30.14 11.74
CA THR A 558 60.20 -31.26 11.80
C THR A 558 59.14 -31.20 10.70
N CYS A 559 58.90 -30.02 10.11
CA CYS A 559 57.97 -29.80 9.01
C CYS A 559 58.60 -30.04 7.62
N MET A 560 59.83 -30.56 7.57
CA MET A 560 60.49 -30.91 6.31
C MET A 560 59.72 -32.02 5.60
N SER A 561 59.30 -31.75 4.37
CA SER A 561 58.49 -32.66 3.55
C SER A 561 59.38 -33.66 2.82
N ARG A 562 58.95 -34.93 2.78
CA ARG A 562 59.45 -35.95 1.84
C ARG A 562 58.48 -36.19 0.67
N LEU A 563 57.35 -35.46 0.64
CA LEU A 563 56.29 -35.65 -0.34
C LEU A 563 56.60 -34.91 -1.65
N ARG A 564 56.33 -35.59 -2.78
CA ARG A 564 56.47 -35.05 -4.14
C ARG A 564 55.24 -34.22 -4.53
N LEU A 565 55.22 -32.92 -4.22
CA LEU A 565 54.60 -31.96 -5.14
C LEU A 565 55.68 -31.55 -6.13
N HIS A 566 55.40 -31.55 -7.43
CA HIS A 566 56.37 -31.57 -8.53
C HIS A 566 57.10 -30.22 -8.76
N ILE A 567 57.64 -29.62 -7.70
CA ILE A 567 58.61 -28.52 -7.77
C ILE A 567 59.93 -29.09 -8.34
N GLY A 568 60.01 -29.33 -9.65
CA GLY A 568 61.19 -29.91 -10.32
C GLY A 568 61.74 -31.20 -9.71
N ASP A 569 63.01 -31.51 -10.01
CA ASP A 569 63.74 -32.58 -9.32
C ASP A 569 63.85 -32.25 -7.82
N PRO A 570 63.55 -33.18 -6.89
CA PRO A 570 63.71 -32.94 -5.46
C PRO A 570 65.15 -32.55 -5.15
N LEU A 571 65.35 -31.59 -4.24
CA LEU A 571 66.61 -31.54 -3.50
C LEU A 571 66.69 -32.86 -2.72
N ILE A 572 67.40 -33.86 -3.28
CA ILE A 572 67.76 -35.07 -2.55
C ILE A 572 68.39 -34.59 -1.24
N PRO A 573 67.97 -35.07 -0.05
CA PRO A 573 68.60 -34.70 1.20
C PRO A 573 70.04 -35.21 1.18
N THR A 574 70.92 -34.38 0.63
CA THR A 574 72.36 -34.57 0.60
C THR A 574 72.90 -34.19 1.99
N PRO A 575 74.07 -34.71 2.38
CA PRO A 575 74.69 -34.33 3.65
C PRO A 575 74.84 -32.82 3.82
N SER A 576 74.99 -32.06 2.73
CA SER A 576 75.07 -30.59 2.76
C SER A 576 73.75 -29.90 3.13
N VAL A 577 72.60 -30.48 2.78
CA VAL A 577 71.28 -29.94 3.17
C VAL A 577 70.97 -30.26 4.64
N MET A 578 71.30 -31.47 5.09
CA MET A 578 71.05 -31.90 6.48
C MET A 578 72.02 -31.26 7.50
N ASN A 579 73.18 -30.76 7.04
CA ASN A 579 74.19 -30.11 7.89
C ASN A 579 74.13 -28.58 7.85
N PHE A 580 73.14 -27.99 7.17
CA PHE A 580 72.97 -26.53 7.19
C PHE A 580 72.50 -26.09 8.58
N THR A 581 73.08 -25.00 9.10
CA THR A 581 72.62 -24.36 10.33
C THR A 581 72.67 -22.86 10.09
N PRO A 582 71.56 -22.13 10.26
CA PRO A 582 71.52 -20.70 10.01
C PRO A 582 72.25 -19.91 11.10
N ILE A 583 72.59 -18.66 10.79
CA ILE A 583 73.11 -17.73 11.79
C ILE A 583 71.94 -17.05 12.53
N PHE A 584 71.84 -17.28 13.84
CA PHE A 584 70.74 -16.75 14.65
C PHE A 584 70.91 -15.25 14.98
N LEU A 585 69.80 -14.51 15.13
CA LEU A 585 69.83 -13.06 15.40
C LEU A 585 70.57 -12.74 16.70
N SER A 586 70.34 -13.57 17.71
CA SER A 586 71.02 -13.52 19.01
C SER A 586 72.54 -13.58 18.87
N ARG A 587 73.05 -14.42 17.95
CA ARG A 587 74.47 -14.53 17.64
C ARG A 587 74.98 -13.35 16.82
N LEU A 588 74.27 -12.92 15.77
CA LEU A 588 74.61 -11.73 14.98
C LEU A 588 74.78 -10.48 15.87
N ARG A 589 73.89 -10.34 16.85
CA ARG A 589 73.94 -9.26 17.84
C ARG A 589 75.19 -9.35 18.73
N GLN A 590 75.53 -10.54 19.22
CA GLN A 590 76.71 -10.75 20.07
C GLN A 590 78.03 -10.54 19.31
N GLU A 591 78.09 -10.92 18.04
CA GLU A 591 79.29 -10.78 17.20
C GLU A 591 79.61 -9.32 16.90
N ASN A 592 78.60 -8.47 16.67
CA ASN A 592 78.81 -7.05 16.41
C ASN A 592 77.64 -6.15 16.87
N GLU A 593 77.58 -5.85 18.17
CA GLU A 593 76.51 -5.02 18.75
C GLU A 593 76.47 -3.61 18.13
N SER A 594 77.60 -3.02 17.74
CA SER A 594 77.61 -1.68 17.15
C SER A 594 76.95 -1.64 15.77
N GLN A 595 77.21 -2.66 14.93
CA GLN A 595 76.54 -2.83 13.65
C GLN A 595 75.06 -3.17 13.83
N TYR A 596 74.71 -4.02 14.81
CA TYR A 596 73.32 -4.31 15.15
C TYR A 596 72.53 -3.04 15.47
N GLN A 597 73.07 -2.16 16.32
CA GLN A 597 72.40 -0.90 16.68
C GLN A 597 72.28 0.06 15.49
N LEU A 598 73.30 0.11 14.61
CA LEU A 598 73.25 0.91 13.39
C LEU A 598 72.15 0.41 12.43
N THR A 599 72.07 -0.90 12.21
CA THR A 599 71.04 -1.52 11.38
C THR A 599 69.65 -1.38 12.01
N ALA A 600 69.53 -1.49 13.34
CA ALA A 600 68.26 -1.28 14.05
C ALA A 600 67.71 0.14 13.85
N LEU A 601 68.58 1.15 13.77
CA LEU A 601 68.19 2.51 13.40
C LEU A 601 67.68 2.59 11.96
N GLN A 602 68.36 1.94 11.01
CA GLN A 602 67.95 1.91 9.59
C GLN A 602 66.63 1.16 9.38
N CYS A 603 66.42 0.08 10.12
CA CYS A 603 65.24 -0.78 10.08
C CYS A 603 64.09 -0.31 10.97
N HIS A 604 64.20 0.87 11.61
CA HIS A 604 63.21 1.38 12.56
C HIS A 604 62.82 0.37 13.65
N GLY A 605 63.76 -0.49 14.07
CA GLY A 605 63.54 -1.53 15.08
C GLY A 605 62.80 -2.80 14.62
N SER A 606 62.48 -2.97 13.33
CA SER A 606 61.91 -4.24 12.81
C SER A 606 62.94 -5.36 12.91
N LYS A 607 62.59 -6.45 13.62
CA LYS A 607 63.49 -7.59 13.81
C LYS A 607 63.78 -8.32 12.50
N GLU A 608 62.77 -8.40 11.64
CA GLU A 608 62.82 -9.02 10.32
C GLU A 608 63.84 -8.29 9.43
N CYS A 609 63.72 -6.96 9.33
CA CYS A 609 64.68 -6.16 8.58
C CYS A 609 66.10 -6.24 9.14
N ILE A 610 66.25 -6.22 10.47
CA ILE A 610 67.58 -6.31 11.11
C ILE A 610 68.23 -7.65 10.80
N TYR A 611 67.47 -8.75 10.90
CA TYR A 611 67.96 -10.08 10.62
C TYR A 611 68.39 -10.22 9.15
N ASP A 612 67.54 -9.87 8.20
CA ASP A 612 67.83 -9.97 6.77
C ASP A 612 69.05 -9.11 6.40
N SER A 613 69.14 -7.89 6.92
CA SER A 613 70.27 -6.98 6.65
C SER A 613 71.59 -7.52 7.18
N LEU A 614 71.61 -8.10 8.38
CA LEU A 614 72.84 -8.58 9.02
C LEU A 614 73.26 -9.96 8.52
N SER A 615 72.30 -10.84 8.26
CA SER A 615 72.57 -12.20 7.80
C SER A 615 73.06 -12.24 6.34
N THR A 616 72.53 -11.38 5.48
CA THR A 616 72.88 -11.32 4.05
C THR A 616 73.92 -10.24 3.73
N GLY A 617 74.05 -9.22 4.59
CA GLY A 617 74.85 -8.03 4.31
C GLY A 617 74.16 -7.02 3.38
N ASP A 618 72.87 -7.22 3.05
CA ASP A 618 72.09 -6.36 2.16
C ASP A 618 70.96 -5.64 2.91
N VAL A 619 71.16 -4.35 3.18
CA VAL A 619 70.16 -3.49 3.85
C VAL A 619 68.93 -3.25 2.96
N ALA A 620 69.08 -3.25 1.63
CA ALA A 620 67.95 -3.06 0.73
C ALA A 620 67.00 -4.26 0.78
N LEU A 621 67.54 -5.48 0.93
CA LEU A 621 66.74 -6.68 1.18
C LEU A 621 65.95 -6.56 2.50
N GLY A 622 66.60 -6.20 3.61
CA GLY A 622 65.91 -6.04 4.90
C GLY A 622 64.80 -4.98 4.87
N LEU A 623 65.02 -3.85 4.20
CA LEU A 623 63.99 -2.81 4.03
C LEU A 623 62.83 -3.28 3.14
N ALA A 624 63.09 -4.10 2.12
CA ALA A 624 62.04 -4.71 1.30
C ALA A 624 61.18 -5.68 2.13
N THR A 625 61.79 -6.52 2.96
CA THR A 625 61.09 -7.40 3.90
C THR A 625 60.22 -6.61 4.88
N GLN A 626 60.75 -5.51 5.46
CA GLN A 626 59.96 -4.62 6.32
C GLN A 626 58.70 -4.10 5.61
N SER A 627 58.84 -3.68 4.36
CA SER A 627 57.73 -3.16 3.57
C SER A 627 56.64 -4.22 3.32
N LEU A 628 57.04 -5.47 3.03
CA LEU A 628 56.10 -6.57 2.81
C LEU A 628 55.36 -6.96 4.10
N VAL A 629 56.07 -7.04 5.22
CA VAL A 629 55.46 -7.31 6.53
C VAL A 629 54.49 -6.20 6.94
N ALA A 630 54.86 -4.94 6.72
CA ALA A 630 53.98 -3.80 6.99
C ALA A 630 52.70 -3.82 6.13
N ASP A 631 52.82 -4.11 4.83
CA ASP A 631 51.68 -4.25 3.92
C ASP A 631 50.76 -5.41 4.35
N PHE A 632 51.33 -6.55 4.75
CA PHE A 632 50.56 -7.68 5.29
C PHE A 632 49.76 -7.30 6.55
N GLN A 633 50.38 -6.62 7.52
CA GLN A 633 49.70 -6.18 8.75
C GLN A 633 48.61 -5.14 8.46
N GLN A 634 48.85 -4.24 7.50
CA GLN A 634 47.84 -3.27 7.06
C GLN A 634 46.65 -3.98 6.41
N LYS A 635 46.88 -4.94 5.51
CA LYS A 635 45.83 -5.75 4.89
C LYS A 635 45.00 -6.50 5.92
N LYS A 636 45.65 -7.16 6.89
CA LYS A 636 44.97 -7.85 8.00
C LYS A 636 44.10 -6.90 8.82
N THR A 637 44.58 -5.67 9.09
CA THR A 637 43.82 -4.66 9.83
C THR A 637 42.58 -4.19 9.06
N VAL A 638 42.71 -3.93 7.75
CA VAL A 638 41.59 -3.49 6.91
C VAL A 638 40.54 -4.58 6.73
N LEU A 639 40.96 -5.83 6.49
CA LEU A 639 40.04 -6.97 6.34
C LEU A 639 39.19 -7.20 7.60
N ASN A 640 39.75 -6.95 8.78
CA ASN A 640 39.07 -7.11 10.08
C ASN A 640 38.34 -5.85 10.56
N ALA A 641 38.33 -4.76 9.78
CA ALA A 641 37.63 -3.53 10.15
C ALA A 641 36.17 -3.57 9.69
N PHE A 642 35.24 -3.62 10.65
CA PHE A 642 33.80 -3.61 10.38
C PHE A 642 33.18 -2.24 10.71
N PRO A 643 32.20 -1.76 9.92
CA PRO A 643 31.41 -0.58 10.27
C PRO A 643 30.40 -0.92 11.38
N PRO A 644 29.81 0.11 12.05
CA PRO A 644 28.73 -0.11 13.00
C PRO A 644 27.49 -0.75 12.38
N ILE A 645 26.65 -1.39 13.18
CA ILE A 645 25.34 -1.92 12.75
C ILE A 645 24.22 -1.02 13.27
N ILE A 646 23.33 -0.57 12.39
CA ILE A 646 22.15 0.23 12.77
C ILE A 646 20.94 -0.70 12.94
N THR A 647 20.23 -0.57 14.06
CA THR A 647 18.98 -1.29 14.33
C THR A 647 17.83 -0.31 14.61
N GLY A 648 16.67 -0.56 13.99
CA GLY A 648 15.45 0.21 14.14
C GLY A 648 14.47 0.02 12.98
N ASP A 649 13.27 0.58 13.11
CA ASP A 649 12.22 0.53 12.07
C ASP A 649 12.62 1.39 10.87
N THR A 650 12.57 0.82 9.67
CA THR A 650 12.91 1.53 8.43
C THR A 650 11.74 2.35 7.89
N SER A 651 10.53 2.16 8.43
CA SER A 651 9.32 2.86 8.03
C SER A 651 8.88 3.87 9.08
N LEU A 652 8.56 5.08 8.64
CA LEU A 652 8.00 6.13 9.48
C LEU A 652 6.70 6.63 8.86
N THR A 653 5.67 6.71 9.70
CA THR A 653 4.34 7.15 9.28
C THR A 653 3.89 8.28 10.19
N ALA A 654 3.38 9.37 9.61
CA ALA A 654 2.91 10.54 10.35
C ALA A 654 1.74 11.21 9.63
N PHE A 655 0.82 11.80 10.40
CA PHE A 655 -0.14 12.77 9.89
C PHE A 655 0.53 14.13 9.66
N ARG A 656 -0.01 14.94 8.75
CA ARG A 656 0.51 16.29 8.50
C ARG A 656 0.51 17.10 9.79
N THR A 657 1.63 17.77 10.09
CA THR A 657 1.90 18.51 11.34
C THR A 657 1.99 17.66 12.61
N GLU A 658 1.89 16.34 12.51
CA GLU A 658 2.12 15.44 13.63
C GLU A 658 3.62 15.18 13.79
N ARG A 659 4.14 15.43 14.99
CA ARG A 659 5.54 15.16 15.32
C ARG A 659 5.72 13.72 15.75
N VAL A 660 6.45 12.94 14.95
CA VAL A 660 6.81 11.55 15.24
C VAL A 660 8.26 11.46 15.68
N ARG A 661 8.49 10.73 16.77
CA ARG A 661 9.83 10.44 17.30
C ARG A 661 10.11 8.94 17.25
N ARG A 662 11.31 8.57 16.80
CA ARG A 662 11.83 7.20 16.78
C ARG A 662 13.25 7.15 17.33
N GLN A 663 13.59 6.04 17.97
CA GLN A 663 14.90 5.82 18.57
C GLN A 663 15.59 4.66 17.85
N TYR A 664 16.77 4.95 17.29
CA TYR A 664 17.64 3.99 16.63
C TYR A 664 18.83 3.65 17.53
N ARG A 665 19.39 2.45 17.33
CA ARG A 665 20.59 1.99 18.04
C ARG A 665 21.69 1.66 17.06
N ALA A 666 22.87 2.25 17.27
CA ALA A 666 24.09 1.90 16.55
C ALA A 666 24.93 0.98 17.46
N MET A 667 25.32 -0.18 16.95
CA MET A 667 26.16 -1.16 17.63
C MET A 667 27.56 -1.15 17.02
N GLY A 668 28.59 -1.06 17.84
CA GLY A 668 29.98 -1.00 17.40
C GLY A 668 30.83 -0.14 18.31
N VAL A 669 32.15 -0.31 18.25
CA VAL A 669 33.08 0.47 19.08
C VAL A 669 33.03 1.94 18.67
N GLY A 670 32.73 2.81 19.63
CA GLY A 670 32.61 4.26 19.40
C GLY A 670 31.50 4.66 18.42
N ALA A 671 30.51 3.79 18.19
CA ALA A 671 29.45 4.04 17.22
C ALA A 671 28.58 5.25 17.63
N ARG A 672 28.45 6.21 16.71
CA ARG A 672 27.63 7.41 16.89
C ARG A 672 26.91 7.77 15.59
N PHE A 673 25.74 8.38 15.69
CA PHE A 673 25.01 8.83 14.51
C PHE A 673 25.52 10.19 14.01
N VAL A 674 25.55 10.38 12.70
CA VAL A 674 25.83 11.70 12.11
C VAL A 674 24.60 12.59 12.30
N PRO A 675 24.71 13.72 13.03
CA PRO A 675 23.57 14.58 13.27
C PRO A 675 23.11 15.25 11.96
N HIS A 676 21.80 15.37 11.79
CA HIS A 676 21.20 16.05 10.64
C HIS A 676 20.00 16.86 11.10
N VAL A 677 19.95 18.14 10.74
CA VAL A 677 18.84 19.03 11.10
C VAL A 677 18.35 19.75 9.85
N SER A 678 17.07 19.59 9.55
CA SER A 678 16.34 20.29 8.50
C SER A 678 15.03 20.85 9.06
N GLN A 679 14.22 21.50 8.21
CA GLN A 679 12.97 22.13 8.63
C GLN A 679 11.94 21.13 9.18
N GLU A 680 11.92 19.89 8.68
CA GLU A 680 10.95 18.86 9.06
C GLU A 680 11.58 17.66 9.80
N LEU A 681 12.92 17.54 9.79
CA LEU A 681 13.62 16.36 10.29
C LEU A 681 14.80 16.73 11.18
N ASN A 682 14.92 16.07 12.32
CA ASN A 682 16.05 16.20 13.23
C ASN A 682 16.56 14.81 13.65
N ILE A 683 17.83 14.54 13.40
CA ILE A 683 18.57 13.34 13.81
C ILE A 683 19.64 13.79 14.81
N SER A 684 19.55 13.30 16.04
CA SER A 684 20.55 13.52 17.09
C SER A 684 21.71 12.52 17.00
N GLU A 685 22.86 12.86 17.57
CA GLU A 685 24.01 11.95 17.72
C GLU A 685 23.66 10.68 18.53
N SER A 686 22.71 10.77 19.46
CA SER A 686 22.22 9.64 20.26
C SER A 686 21.21 8.74 19.52
N GLY A 687 20.94 8.98 18.24
CA GLY A 687 20.03 8.14 17.43
C GLY A 687 18.54 8.42 17.61
N THR A 688 18.16 9.51 18.28
CA THR A 688 16.78 10.03 18.20
C THR A 688 16.56 10.68 16.83
N LEU A 689 15.59 10.18 16.07
CA LEU A 689 15.04 10.82 14.89
C LEU A 689 13.67 11.42 15.23
N THR A 690 13.47 12.69 14.90
CA THR A 690 12.20 13.41 15.02
C THR A 690 11.80 13.92 13.64
N TRP A 691 10.59 13.59 13.20
CA TRP A 691 10.03 14.01 11.92
C TRP A 691 8.68 14.70 12.15
N GLU A 692 8.52 15.90 11.61
CA GLU A 692 7.27 16.67 11.64
C GLU A 692 7.00 17.21 10.23
N PRO A 693 6.15 16.53 9.44
CA PRO A 693 5.93 16.90 8.05
C PRO A 693 4.97 18.10 7.94
N HIS A 694 5.37 19.13 7.19
CA HIS A 694 4.57 20.32 6.89
C HIS A 694 4.20 20.40 5.40
N SER A 695 5.01 19.80 4.54
CA SER A 695 4.93 19.80 3.09
C SER A 695 4.80 18.39 2.50
N THR A 696 4.30 18.30 1.26
CA THR A 696 4.30 17.09 0.44
C THR A 696 5.55 16.99 -0.47
N ALA A 697 6.54 17.87 -0.26
CA ALA A 697 7.77 17.89 -1.05
C ALA A 697 8.62 16.61 -0.81
N PRO A 698 9.31 16.08 -1.85
CA PRO A 698 10.15 14.89 -1.76
C PRO A 698 11.26 15.00 -0.69
N LEU A 699 11.27 14.08 0.28
CA LEU A 699 12.29 13.92 1.32
C LEU A 699 12.97 12.55 1.15
N THR A 700 14.28 12.57 0.95
CA THR A 700 15.11 11.37 0.81
C THR A 700 16.25 11.49 1.80
N ILE A 701 16.23 10.65 2.85
CA ILE A 701 17.25 10.65 3.90
C ILE A 701 17.63 9.22 4.28
N SER A 702 18.90 9.03 4.58
CA SER A 702 19.46 7.80 5.15
C SER A 702 20.04 8.13 6.52
N LEU A 703 19.85 7.25 7.50
CA LEU A 703 20.53 7.33 8.78
C LEU A 703 21.96 6.85 8.62
N GLU A 704 22.92 7.69 8.99
CA GLU A 704 24.35 7.35 8.98
C GLU A 704 24.87 7.14 10.40
N ALA A 705 25.56 6.03 10.64
CA ALA A 705 26.29 5.77 11.88
C ALA A 705 27.76 5.52 11.56
N VAL A 706 28.66 6.18 12.32
CA VAL A 706 30.11 6.15 12.14
C VAL A 706 30.77 5.52 13.37
N GLY A 707 31.69 4.59 13.14
CA GLY A 707 32.49 3.95 14.20
C GLY A 707 33.79 4.69 14.49
N SER A 708 34.54 4.25 15.51
CA SER A 708 35.86 4.82 15.84
C SER A 708 36.92 4.61 14.75
N ASN A 709 36.70 3.66 13.84
CA ASN A 709 37.53 3.38 12.67
C ASN A 709 37.18 4.22 11.44
N ASN A 710 36.33 5.25 11.58
CA ASN A 710 35.81 6.09 10.49
C ASN A 710 35.04 5.33 9.38
N LEU A 711 34.66 4.07 9.63
CA LEU A 711 33.75 3.36 8.73
C LEU A 711 32.31 3.71 9.09
N SER A 712 31.48 3.89 8.07
CA SER A 712 30.07 4.26 8.24
C SER A 712 29.11 3.23 7.64
N THR A 713 27.94 3.15 8.27
CA THR A 713 26.80 2.36 7.79
C THR A 713 25.63 3.28 7.50
N LEU A 714 24.91 3.01 6.42
CA LEU A 714 23.73 3.75 5.99
C LEU A 714 22.48 2.87 6.10
N LEU A 715 21.46 3.35 6.82
CA LEU A 715 20.13 2.76 6.86
C LEU A 715 19.16 3.65 6.09
N GLN A 716 18.64 3.15 4.98
CA GLN A 716 17.70 3.87 4.13
C GLN A 716 16.30 3.86 4.75
N LEU A 717 15.71 5.04 4.96
CA LEU A 717 14.39 5.20 5.59
C LEU A 717 13.29 5.47 4.56
N ARG A 718 12.09 5.01 4.87
CA ARG A 718 10.87 5.27 4.09
C ARG A 718 9.86 6.05 4.92
N PHE A 719 9.40 7.17 4.38
CA PHE A 719 8.45 8.07 5.02
C PHE A 719 7.08 7.96 4.35
N THR A 720 6.03 7.78 5.15
CA THR A 720 4.65 7.71 4.71
C THR A 720 3.85 8.84 5.36
N LEU A 721 3.46 9.82 4.54
CA LEU A 721 2.71 10.99 4.98
C LEU A 721 1.20 10.77 4.77
N CYS A 722 0.40 11.08 5.79
CA CYS A 722 -1.04 11.25 5.68
C CYS A 722 -1.39 12.74 5.63
N SER A 723 -1.92 13.23 4.50
CA SER A 723 -2.19 14.67 4.28
C SER A 723 -3.68 14.98 4.09
N CYS A 724 -4.57 14.27 4.80
CA CYS A 724 -6.01 14.50 4.72
C CYS A 724 -6.42 15.80 5.41
N SER A 725 -7.42 16.48 4.88
CA SER A 725 -7.83 17.82 5.37
C SER A 725 -8.70 17.76 6.63
N ARG A 726 -9.40 16.64 6.85
CA ARG A 726 -10.45 16.54 7.88
C ARG A 726 -10.45 15.23 8.67
N SER A 727 -10.08 14.11 8.06
CA SER A 727 -9.94 12.82 8.74
C SER A 727 -8.51 12.62 9.23
N GLN A 728 -8.34 12.00 10.40
CA GLN A 728 -7.04 11.45 10.83
C GLN A 728 -6.81 10.02 10.30
N GLU A 729 -7.68 9.55 9.42
CA GLU A 729 -7.65 8.19 8.89
C GLU A 729 -7.22 8.18 7.42
N CYS A 730 -5.97 7.77 7.20
CA CYS A 730 -5.49 7.37 5.88
C CYS A 730 -5.56 5.86 5.71
N ASP A 731 -5.78 5.44 4.47
CA ASP A 731 -5.51 4.08 4.06
C ASP A 731 -4.03 3.95 3.71
N TYR A 732 -3.24 3.37 4.62
CA TYR A 732 -1.82 3.12 4.40
C TYR A 732 -1.53 1.94 3.46
N SER A 733 -2.55 1.16 3.11
CA SER A 733 -2.42 0.08 2.13
C SER A 733 -2.49 0.58 0.70
N ASP A 734 -3.21 1.69 0.46
CA ASP A 734 -3.24 2.36 -0.84
C ASP A 734 -2.42 3.65 -0.78
N SER A 735 -1.28 3.63 -1.45
CA SER A 735 -0.31 4.71 -1.33
C SER A 735 0.42 4.96 -2.64
N ILE A 736 0.84 6.20 -2.82
CA ILE A 736 1.49 6.66 -4.05
C ILE A 736 2.89 7.20 -3.76
N THR A 737 3.81 6.91 -4.67
CA THR A 737 5.18 7.44 -4.63
C THR A 737 5.20 8.86 -5.17
N LEU A 738 5.78 9.82 -4.44
CA LEU A 738 5.86 11.21 -4.88
C LEU A 738 7.20 11.53 -5.57
N GLY A 739 7.14 12.24 -6.70
CA GLY A 739 8.31 12.82 -7.38
C GLY A 739 9.35 11.80 -7.85
N GLY A 740 8.94 10.55 -8.13
CA GLY A 740 9.84 9.48 -8.55
C GLY A 740 10.78 8.95 -7.45
N SER A 741 10.66 9.42 -6.20
CA SER A 741 11.47 8.93 -5.07
C SER A 741 10.75 7.82 -4.32
N SER A 742 11.31 6.60 -4.33
CA SER A 742 10.77 5.42 -3.62
C SER A 742 10.76 5.54 -2.08
N LEU A 743 11.23 6.66 -1.53
CA LEU A 743 11.41 6.86 -0.09
C LEU A 743 10.35 7.77 0.55
N GLN A 744 9.51 8.43 -0.25
CA GLN A 744 8.38 9.18 0.28
C GLN A 744 7.08 8.79 -0.39
N VAL A 745 6.12 8.48 0.47
CA VAL A 745 4.87 7.87 0.11
C VAL A 745 3.74 8.71 0.68
N LEU A 746 2.73 9.01 -0.13
CA LEU A 746 1.50 9.63 0.33
C LEU A 746 0.44 8.53 0.49
N ALA A 747 -0.14 8.43 1.68
CA ALA A 747 -1.25 7.51 1.93
C ALA A 747 -2.56 8.11 1.42
N ALA A 748 -3.43 7.28 0.85
CA ALA A 748 -4.75 7.70 0.38
C ALA A 748 -5.65 8.08 1.55
N CYS A 749 -6.53 9.07 1.35
CA CYS A 749 -7.43 9.54 2.40
C CYS A 749 -8.73 8.74 2.47
N ARG A 750 -9.18 8.43 3.69
CA ARG A 750 -10.54 7.96 3.93
C ARG A 750 -11.45 9.14 4.23
N CYS A 751 -12.44 9.37 3.37
CA CYS A 751 -13.33 10.53 3.47
C CYS A 751 -14.64 10.12 4.14
N GLU A 752 -14.99 10.81 5.23
CA GLU A 752 -16.24 10.62 5.93
C GLU A 752 -17.28 11.68 5.54
N GLY A 753 -18.56 11.38 5.78
CA GLY A 753 -19.63 12.37 5.66
C GLY A 753 -19.89 12.87 4.23
N GLY A 754 -19.52 12.08 3.20
CA GLY A 754 -19.75 12.41 1.79
C GLY A 754 -18.72 13.35 1.15
N TYR A 755 -17.64 13.68 1.86
CA TYR A 755 -16.52 14.44 1.30
C TYR A 755 -15.78 13.62 0.25
N SER A 756 -15.17 14.31 -0.72
CA SER A 756 -14.44 13.69 -1.82
C SER A 756 -13.13 14.41 -2.13
N GLY A 757 -12.43 13.92 -3.15
CA GLY A 757 -11.12 14.41 -3.55
C GLY A 757 -9.96 13.67 -2.85
N PRO A 758 -8.74 13.76 -3.42
CA PRO A 758 -7.56 13.03 -2.93
C PRO A 758 -7.17 13.33 -1.47
N PHE A 759 -7.58 14.48 -0.92
CA PHE A 759 -7.31 14.90 0.45
C PHE A 759 -8.58 15.15 1.27
N CYS A 760 -9.74 14.64 0.83
CA CYS A 760 -11.05 14.89 1.42
C CYS A 760 -11.37 16.40 1.56
N GLN A 761 -10.94 17.19 0.58
CA GLN A 761 -11.11 18.64 0.60
C GLN A 761 -12.45 19.08 0.00
N ASP A 762 -13.08 18.25 -0.83
CA ASP A 762 -14.28 18.60 -1.56
C ASP A 762 -15.52 18.22 -0.72
N PRO A 763 -16.44 19.18 -0.43
CA PRO A 763 -17.63 18.89 0.37
C PRO A 763 -18.63 18.02 -0.40
N PRO A 764 -19.58 17.36 0.31
CA PRO A 764 -20.66 16.64 -0.33
C PRO A 764 -21.49 17.60 -1.18
N ASP A 765 -21.65 17.28 -2.46
CA ASP A 765 -22.50 18.03 -3.38
C ASP A 765 -23.80 17.25 -3.63
N PRO A 766 -24.95 17.74 -3.11
CA PRO A 766 -26.26 17.14 -3.35
C PRO A 766 -26.61 16.99 -4.83
N CYS A 767 -26.01 17.80 -5.72
CA CYS A 767 -26.28 17.79 -7.15
C CYS A 767 -25.50 16.75 -7.94
N THR A 768 -24.46 16.16 -7.35
CA THR A 768 -23.68 15.10 -7.98
C THR A 768 -24.53 13.88 -8.34
N GLN A 769 -25.59 13.62 -7.55
CA GLN A 769 -26.49 12.48 -7.77
C GLN A 769 -27.42 12.64 -8.98
N GLY A 770 -27.50 13.82 -9.58
CA GLY A 770 -28.32 14.09 -10.77
C GLY A 770 -29.81 14.15 -10.46
N CYS A 771 -30.43 15.30 -10.75
CA CYS A 771 -31.88 15.48 -10.60
C CYS A 771 -32.66 14.96 -11.81
N PHE A 772 -33.96 14.74 -11.60
CA PHE A 772 -34.87 14.33 -12.66
C PHE A 772 -34.85 15.34 -13.82
N PRO A 773 -35.00 14.91 -15.09
CA PRO A 773 -35.00 15.81 -16.24
C PRO A 773 -35.95 17.00 -16.08
N GLY A 774 -35.40 18.22 -16.25
CA GLY A 774 -36.16 19.47 -16.12
C GLY A 774 -36.27 20.01 -14.68
N VAL A 775 -35.71 19.32 -13.69
CA VAL A 775 -35.59 19.79 -12.30
C VAL A 775 -34.25 20.51 -12.12
N GLY A 776 -34.30 21.74 -11.61
CA GLY A 776 -33.10 22.48 -11.21
C GLY A 776 -32.49 21.90 -9.93
N CYS A 777 -31.16 21.91 -9.84
CA CYS A 777 -30.45 21.51 -8.63
C CYS A 777 -29.80 22.71 -7.95
N ASP A 778 -29.97 22.81 -6.64
CA ASP A 778 -29.29 23.77 -5.78
C ASP A 778 -28.18 23.07 -4.96
N SER A 779 -26.99 23.65 -4.93
CA SER A 779 -25.82 23.04 -4.28
C SER A 779 -25.92 22.90 -2.75
N HIS A 780 -26.91 23.52 -2.11
CA HIS A 780 -27.16 23.42 -0.67
C HIS A 780 -28.45 22.66 -0.35
N ALA A 781 -29.49 22.81 -1.16
CA ALA A 781 -30.81 22.22 -0.94
C ALA A 781 -31.08 20.94 -1.75
N GLY A 782 -30.27 20.62 -2.76
CA GLY A 782 -30.47 19.47 -3.65
C GLY A 782 -31.48 19.72 -4.76
N CYS A 783 -32.16 18.66 -5.20
CA CYS A 783 -33.13 18.74 -6.28
C CYS A 783 -34.38 19.54 -5.89
N GLY A 784 -34.81 20.42 -6.80
CA GLY A 784 -36.07 21.14 -6.69
C GLY A 784 -37.31 20.25 -6.87
N PRO A 785 -38.53 20.82 -6.85
CA PRO A 785 -39.76 20.03 -7.03
C PRO A 785 -39.86 19.40 -8.44
N CYS A 786 -40.55 18.26 -8.53
CA CYS A 786 -40.82 17.60 -9.81
C CYS A 786 -41.60 18.51 -10.79
N PRO A 787 -41.42 18.32 -12.12
CA PRO A 787 -42.15 19.08 -13.14
C PRO A 787 -43.67 18.90 -13.05
N ALA A 788 -44.42 19.87 -13.58
CA ALA A 788 -45.89 19.87 -13.52
C ALA A 788 -46.51 18.57 -14.06
N GLY A 789 -47.40 17.96 -13.29
CA GLY A 789 -48.06 16.67 -13.63
C GLY A 789 -47.35 15.43 -13.06
N LEU A 790 -46.16 15.60 -12.49
CA LEU A 790 -45.39 14.56 -11.81
C LEU A 790 -45.32 14.83 -10.30
N THR A 791 -45.13 13.78 -9.51
CA THR A 791 -44.94 13.85 -8.05
C THR A 791 -43.66 13.12 -7.64
N GLY A 792 -43.01 13.58 -6.57
CA GLY A 792 -41.76 12.99 -6.08
C GLY A 792 -40.86 13.98 -5.33
N ASP A 793 -39.62 13.58 -5.07
CA ASP A 793 -38.61 14.36 -4.32
C ASP A 793 -37.66 15.18 -5.24
N GLY A 794 -37.96 15.23 -6.53
CA GLY A 794 -37.14 15.94 -7.53
C GLY A 794 -35.97 15.12 -8.09
N ARG A 795 -35.56 14.05 -7.39
CA ARG A 795 -34.62 13.06 -7.88
C ARG A 795 -35.36 11.91 -8.56
N HIS A 796 -36.44 11.44 -7.93
CA HIS A 796 -37.36 10.47 -8.47
C HIS A 796 -38.72 11.12 -8.71
N CYS A 797 -39.15 11.21 -9.97
CA CYS A 797 -40.44 11.78 -10.34
C CYS A 797 -41.29 10.76 -11.10
N CYS A 798 -42.56 10.61 -10.73
CA CYS A 798 -43.49 9.70 -11.39
C CYS A 798 -44.84 10.36 -11.74
N GLY A 799 -45.55 9.83 -12.73
CA GLY A 799 -46.87 10.35 -13.14
C GLY A 799 -47.97 10.03 -12.12
N SER A 800 -48.89 10.97 -11.90
CA SER A 800 -50.00 10.79 -10.95
C SER A 800 -50.94 9.62 -11.35
N ALA A 801 -50.80 8.47 -10.70
CA ALA A 801 -51.63 7.29 -10.96
C ALA A 801 -53.06 7.37 -10.38
N CYS A 802 -53.34 8.36 -9.51
CA CYS A 802 -54.54 8.35 -8.66
C CYS A 802 -55.61 9.40 -9.03
N SER A 803 -55.70 9.79 -10.29
CA SER A 803 -56.57 10.89 -10.77
C SER A 803 -58.09 10.68 -10.56
N SER A 804 -58.53 9.49 -10.11
CA SER A 804 -59.94 9.16 -9.83
C SER A 804 -60.25 8.81 -8.37
N HIS A 805 -59.26 8.76 -7.48
CA HIS A 805 -59.47 8.44 -6.06
C HIS A 805 -59.32 9.69 -5.21
N SER A 806 -60.27 9.93 -4.30
CA SER A 806 -60.17 10.92 -3.24
C SER A 806 -59.98 10.22 -1.89
N CYS A 807 -59.29 10.88 -0.97
CA CYS A 807 -59.15 10.38 0.38
C CYS A 807 -60.54 10.24 1.05
N PRO A 808 -60.85 9.09 1.69
CA PRO A 808 -62.11 8.93 2.42
C PRO A 808 -62.24 10.01 3.50
N GLU A 809 -63.44 10.57 3.62
CA GLU A 809 -63.71 11.61 4.63
C GLU A 809 -63.46 11.05 6.04
N GLY A 810 -62.64 11.75 6.83
CA GLY A 810 -62.26 11.30 8.18
C GLY A 810 -61.23 10.16 8.25
N TYR A 811 -60.54 9.82 7.15
CA TYR A 811 -59.53 8.76 7.14
C TYR A 811 -58.34 9.04 8.09
N CYS A 812 -57.88 10.29 8.13
CA CYS A 812 -56.84 10.76 9.04
C CYS A 812 -57.46 11.55 10.19
N SER A 813 -57.05 11.23 11.42
CA SER A 813 -57.52 11.90 12.64
C SER A 813 -56.58 13.03 13.09
N ASN A 814 -57.04 13.85 14.03
CA ASN A 814 -56.22 14.84 14.77
C ASN A 814 -55.34 15.77 13.91
N GLY A 815 -55.86 16.25 12.78
CA GLY A 815 -55.16 17.17 11.88
C GLY A 815 -54.15 16.50 10.93
N GLY A 816 -54.17 15.18 10.81
CA GLY A 816 -53.41 14.45 9.79
C GLY A 816 -53.88 14.79 8.38
N LEU A 817 -52.93 15.07 7.48
CA LEU A 817 -53.23 15.35 6.09
C LEU A 817 -53.27 14.04 5.31
N CYS A 818 -54.43 13.69 4.77
CA CYS A 818 -54.56 12.49 3.94
C CYS A 818 -54.00 12.75 2.55
N HIS A 819 -53.14 11.84 2.09
CA HIS A 819 -52.63 11.80 0.73
C HIS A 819 -52.65 10.35 0.25
N LEU A 820 -52.88 10.15 -1.05
CA LEU A 820 -52.83 8.82 -1.63
C LEU A 820 -51.37 8.44 -1.89
N HIS A 821 -51.01 7.22 -1.52
CA HIS A 821 -49.70 6.65 -1.84
C HIS A 821 -49.50 6.71 -3.36
N PRO A 822 -48.40 7.30 -3.87
CA PRO A 822 -48.27 7.68 -5.28
C PRO A 822 -48.44 6.53 -6.28
N ILE A 823 -48.17 5.30 -5.83
CA ILE A 823 -48.12 4.09 -6.66
C ILE A 823 -49.30 3.14 -6.40
N THR A 824 -49.73 2.99 -5.14
CA THR A 824 -50.74 2.00 -4.74
C THR A 824 -52.14 2.61 -4.59
N CYS A 825 -52.24 3.94 -4.68
CA CYS A 825 -53.46 4.72 -4.43
C CYS A 825 -54.15 4.38 -3.09
N THR A 826 -53.39 3.84 -2.14
CA THR A 826 -53.86 3.60 -0.78
C THR A 826 -53.81 4.91 0.00
N PRO A 827 -54.87 5.28 0.73
CA PRO A 827 -54.83 6.49 1.54
C PRO A 827 -53.84 6.34 2.71
N THR A 828 -52.92 7.28 2.79
CA THR A 828 -51.88 7.41 3.81
C THR A 828 -52.00 8.76 4.50
N CYS A 829 -51.66 8.81 5.79
CA CYS A 829 -51.77 10.03 6.58
C CYS A 829 -50.39 10.60 6.86
N THR A 830 -50.18 11.88 6.54
CA THR A 830 -49.08 12.65 7.11
C THR A 830 -49.53 13.13 8.47
N CYS A 831 -49.06 12.47 9.53
CA CYS A 831 -49.45 12.79 10.89
C CYS A 831 -48.64 13.95 11.46
N PRO A 832 -49.24 14.83 12.27
CA PRO A 832 -48.50 15.78 13.08
C PRO A 832 -47.49 15.04 13.98
N PRO A 833 -46.33 15.64 14.32
CA PRO A 833 -45.23 14.98 15.02
C PRO A 833 -45.57 14.28 16.34
N ALA A 834 -46.70 14.63 16.95
CA ALA A 834 -47.16 14.03 18.20
C ALA A 834 -47.76 12.63 18.06
N PHE A 835 -48.19 12.23 16.86
CA PHE A 835 -48.87 10.96 16.60
C PHE A 835 -47.94 9.95 15.90
N THR A 836 -48.12 8.67 16.21
CA THR A 836 -47.14 7.61 15.87
C THR A 836 -47.72 6.45 15.06
N ASP A 837 -49.03 6.41 14.91
CA ASP A 837 -49.74 5.40 14.12
C ASP A 837 -50.15 5.94 12.74
N GLN A 838 -50.49 5.02 11.85
CA GLN A 838 -50.77 5.31 10.43
C GLN A 838 -52.04 6.15 10.18
N ARG A 839 -52.89 6.35 11.19
CA ARG A 839 -54.13 7.16 11.10
C ARG A 839 -54.15 8.38 12.02
N CYS A 840 -53.02 8.66 12.68
CA CYS A 840 -52.85 9.77 13.59
C CYS A 840 -53.81 9.73 14.80
N LEU A 841 -54.16 8.54 15.29
CA LEU A 841 -55.04 8.32 16.44
C LEU A 841 -54.26 8.07 17.74
N VAL A 842 -53.06 7.49 17.66
CA VAL A 842 -52.24 7.14 18.83
C VAL A 842 -51.11 8.14 18.96
N ALA A 843 -51.19 8.95 20.01
CA ALA A 843 -50.12 9.85 20.38
C ALA A 843 -48.92 9.06 20.93
N GLY A 844 -47.73 9.66 20.90
CA GLY A 844 -46.49 8.99 21.31
C GLY A 844 -45.21 9.70 20.89
N GLY A 845 -45.30 10.58 19.90
CA GLY A 845 -44.21 11.41 19.43
C GLY A 845 -44.06 12.67 20.27
N ASP A 846 -42.86 13.25 20.22
CA ASP A 846 -42.54 14.51 20.88
C ASP A 846 -42.78 15.64 19.90
N PHE A 847 -43.28 16.77 20.37
CA PHE A 847 -43.59 17.90 19.51
C PHE A 847 -43.17 19.22 20.16
N ARG A 848 -43.03 20.26 19.34
CA ARG A 848 -42.72 21.60 19.84
C ARG A 848 -44.02 22.33 20.18
N PRO A 849 -44.13 22.94 21.37
CA PRO A 849 -45.29 23.73 21.74
C PRO A 849 -45.41 24.98 20.86
N LEU A 850 -46.62 25.24 20.34
CA LEU A 850 -46.93 26.46 19.61
C LEU A 850 -47.39 27.55 20.60
N PRO A 851 -46.80 28.75 20.63
CA PRO A 851 -46.95 29.63 21.79
C PRO A 851 -47.72 30.92 21.48
N ASN A 852 -48.28 31.52 22.54
CA ASN A 852 -48.45 32.97 22.61
C ASN A 852 -47.10 33.57 23.01
N LEU A 853 -46.38 34.10 22.02
CA LEU A 853 -44.97 34.42 22.14
C LEU A 853 -44.70 35.72 22.92
N PRO A 854 -43.92 35.69 24.01
CA PRO A 854 -43.49 36.90 24.70
C PRO A 854 -42.40 37.63 23.91
N ARG A 855 -42.31 38.95 24.09
CA ARG A 855 -41.32 39.81 23.44
C ARG A 855 -40.11 40.06 24.35
N ARG A 856 -38.93 40.09 23.73
CA ARG A 856 -37.65 40.51 24.28
C ARG A 856 -37.40 41.95 23.83
N SER A 857 -37.27 42.89 24.76
CA SER A 857 -37.05 44.30 24.40
C SER A 857 -35.71 44.80 24.92
N VAL A 858 -34.94 45.48 24.06
CA VAL A 858 -33.68 46.14 24.41
C VAL A 858 -33.71 47.59 23.97
N GLN A 859 -33.16 48.47 24.80
CA GLN A 859 -33.03 49.88 24.51
C GLN A 859 -31.64 50.17 23.95
N LEU A 860 -31.60 50.87 22.82
CA LEU A 860 -30.39 51.28 22.12
C LEU A 860 -30.25 52.80 22.23
N ARG A 861 -29.11 53.27 22.76
CA ARG A 861 -28.72 54.68 22.71
C ARG A 861 -27.71 54.87 21.60
N VAL A 862 -28.17 55.38 20.45
CA VAL A 862 -27.35 55.56 19.25
C VAL A 862 -27.09 57.05 18.99
N ARG A 863 -25.87 57.38 18.56
CA ARG A 863 -25.48 58.76 18.21
C ARG A 863 -25.13 58.84 16.74
N THR A 864 -25.78 59.72 16.00
CA THR A 864 -25.51 59.94 14.57
C THR A 864 -24.31 60.86 14.38
N LEU A 865 -23.54 60.66 13.31
CA LEU A 865 -22.42 61.54 12.95
C LEU A 865 -22.87 62.78 12.15
N GLN A 866 -24.14 62.83 11.74
CA GLN A 866 -24.77 63.91 10.97
C GLN A 866 -26.18 64.17 11.50
N ASN A 867 -26.74 65.36 11.23
CA ASN A 867 -28.08 65.74 11.68
C ASN A 867 -29.12 64.88 10.95
N ALA A 868 -29.97 64.18 11.70
CA ALA A 868 -30.88 63.17 11.18
C ALA A 868 -32.28 63.34 11.76
N THR A 869 -33.30 62.98 10.99
CA THR A 869 -34.68 62.90 11.48
C THR A 869 -34.91 61.58 12.22
N ALA A 870 -35.92 61.54 13.08
CA ALA A 870 -36.28 60.32 13.80
C ALA A 870 -36.68 59.18 12.84
N GLU A 871 -37.27 59.49 11.67
CA GLU A 871 -37.65 58.50 10.66
C GLU A 871 -36.44 57.86 9.97
N GLU A 872 -35.43 58.65 9.62
CA GLU A 872 -34.21 58.12 8.99
C GLU A 872 -33.37 57.27 9.95
N VAL A 873 -33.37 57.64 11.24
CA VAL A 873 -32.76 56.81 12.29
C VAL A 873 -33.54 55.51 12.45
N ASN A 874 -34.88 55.57 12.46
CA ASN A 874 -35.72 54.38 12.60
C ASN A 874 -35.49 53.38 11.45
N SER A 875 -35.48 53.88 10.20
CA SER A 875 -35.29 53.03 9.02
C SER A 875 -33.91 52.37 8.99
N THR A 876 -32.86 53.12 9.32
CA THR A 876 -31.47 52.61 9.31
C THR A 876 -31.24 51.62 10.45
N VAL A 877 -31.73 51.92 11.67
CA VAL A 877 -31.65 51.00 12.82
C VAL A 877 -32.43 49.71 12.53
N SER A 878 -33.60 49.81 11.90
CA SER A 878 -34.37 48.62 11.50
C SER A 878 -33.57 47.74 10.55
N ALA A 879 -32.99 48.32 9.50
CA ALA A 879 -32.20 47.58 8.52
C ALA A 879 -30.98 46.87 9.14
N ILE A 880 -30.30 47.53 10.09
CA ILE A 880 -29.15 46.93 10.80
C ILE A 880 -29.62 45.75 11.67
N LEU A 881 -30.72 45.90 12.41
CA LEU A 881 -31.23 44.82 13.26
C LEU A 881 -31.86 43.67 12.47
N ASP A 882 -32.43 43.95 11.30
CA ASP A 882 -32.87 42.96 10.32
C ASP A 882 -31.70 42.15 9.74
N SER A 883 -30.49 42.71 9.71
CA SER A 883 -29.29 42.04 9.19
C SER A 883 -28.65 41.02 10.15
N LEU A 884 -29.16 40.90 11.38
CA LEU A 884 -28.64 39.94 12.36
C LEU A 884 -28.82 38.49 11.88
N GLU A 885 -27.87 37.63 12.23
CA GLU A 885 -27.81 36.21 11.84
C GLU A 885 -29.10 35.45 12.18
N VAL A 886 -29.70 35.77 13.33
CA VAL A 886 -30.98 35.21 13.75
C VAL A 886 -32.11 36.20 13.46
N LYS A 887 -33.00 35.83 12.52
CA LYS A 887 -34.20 36.57 12.11
C LYS A 887 -35.29 36.56 13.19
N ALA A 888 -35.01 37.18 14.34
CA ALA A 888 -35.93 37.29 15.48
C ALA A 888 -36.37 38.74 15.76
N PHE A 889 -35.79 39.72 15.08
CA PHE A 889 -36.18 41.12 15.16
C PHE A 889 -37.58 41.33 14.57
N GLN A 890 -38.40 42.16 15.21
CA GLN A 890 -39.79 42.36 14.83
C GLN A 890 -40.12 43.83 14.57
N THR A 891 -39.93 44.69 15.57
CA THR A 891 -40.32 46.10 15.47
C THR A 891 -39.43 47.00 16.33
N LEU A 892 -39.40 48.29 16.00
CA LEU A 892 -38.84 49.36 16.81
C LEU A 892 -39.94 50.26 17.38
N SER A 893 -39.73 50.77 18.59
CA SER A 893 -40.44 51.96 19.05
C SER A 893 -39.96 53.19 18.27
N PHE A 894 -40.83 54.16 18.05
CA PHE A 894 -40.44 55.42 17.39
C PHE A 894 -39.24 56.07 18.13
N PRO A 895 -38.15 56.45 17.44
CA PRO A 895 -36.98 57.02 18.11
C PRO A 895 -37.31 58.32 18.84
N HIS A 896 -36.83 58.46 20.08
CA HIS A 896 -36.98 59.69 20.85
C HIS A 896 -35.61 60.36 21.05
N ARG A 897 -35.55 61.66 20.79
CA ARG A 897 -34.33 62.48 20.89
C ARG A 897 -34.12 62.85 22.36
N THR A 898 -32.95 62.52 22.92
CA THR A 898 -32.76 62.52 24.39
C THR A 898 -31.93 63.68 24.93
N ASP A 899 -31.14 64.36 24.10
CA ASP A 899 -30.34 65.51 24.52
C ASP A 899 -30.52 66.70 23.55
N GLY A 900 -30.42 67.92 24.07
CA GLY A 900 -30.57 69.18 23.32
C GLY A 900 -29.45 69.44 22.29
N ASP A 901 -28.54 68.49 22.09
CA ASP A 901 -27.43 68.55 21.13
C ASP A 901 -27.84 68.10 19.72
N GLY A 902 -28.98 67.40 19.56
CA GLY A 902 -29.58 67.11 18.26
C GLY A 902 -29.10 65.84 17.54
N PHE A 903 -28.16 65.09 18.12
CA PHE A 903 -27.50 63.93 17.47
C PHE A 903 -27.72 62.58 18.19
N THR A 904 -28.32 62.57 19.38
CA THR A 904 -28.48 61.35 20.20
C THR A 904 -29.93 60.87 20.24
N PHE A 905 -30.15 59.60 19.90
CA PHE A 905 -31.46 58.96 19.83
C PHE A 905 -31.52 57.73 20.73
N VAL A 906 -32.68 57.53 21.34
CA VAL A 906 -33.00 56.29 22.08
C VAL A 906 -34.11 55.55 21.33
N VAL A 907 -33.85 54.27 21.06
CA VAL A 907 -34.76 53.40 20.32
C VAL A 907 -34.92 52.08 21.07
N VAL A 908 -36.14 51.62 21.27
CA VAL A 908 -36.40 50.29 21.84
C VAL A 908 -36.68 49.32 20.71
N SER A 909 -35.88 48.26 20.63
CA SER A 909 -36.06 47.16 19.68
C SER A 909 -36.68 45.95 20.35
N GLU A 910 -37.71 45.39 19.70
CA GLU A 910 -38.41 44.20 20.16
C GLU A 910 -38.09 42.99 19.28
N PHE A 911 -37.74 41.89 19.94
CA PHE A 911 -37.43 40.60 19.35
C PHE A 911 -38.42 39.56 19.85
N THR A 912 -38.86 38.65 18.99
CA THR A 912 -39.81 37.60 19.38
C THR A 912 -39.05 36.38 19.88
N TYR A 913 -39.34 35.90 21.09
CA TYR A 913 -38.85 34.59 21.53
C TYR A 913 -39.44 33.47 20.66
N ASP A 914 -38.82 32.30 20.65
CA ASP A 914 -39.36 31.08 20.02
C ASP A 914 -39.04 29.89 20.92
N SER A 915 -39.74 28.78 20.73
CA SER A 915 -39.45 27.47 21.31
C SER A 915 -38.05 26.95 20.98
N ARG A 916 -37.39 27.41 19.90
CA ARG A 916 -36.05 26.98 19.47
C ARG A 916 -34.95 27.37 20.46
N GLY A 917 -34.13 26.39 20.85
CA GLY A 917 -33.01 26.58 21.78
C GLY A 917 -31.97 27.59 21.26
N THR A 918 -31.69 27.56 19.95
CA THR A 918 -30.79 28.50 19.27
C THR A 918 -31.25 29.95 19.38
N ILE A 919 -32.55 30.22 19.16
CA ILE A 919 -33.12 31.57 19.27
C ILE A 919 -33.12 32.04 20.72
N ILE A 920 -33.56 31.19 21.66
CA ILE A 920 -33.54 31.53 23.10
C ILE A 920 -32.11 31.84 23.56
N ARG A 921 -31.14 31.03 23.15
CA ARG A 921 -29.72 31.23 23.49
C ARG A 921 -29.21 32.54 22.89
N PHE A 922 -29.47 32.79 21.60
CA PHE A 922 -29.07 34.02 20.93
C PHE A 922 -29.65 35.25 21.64
N LEU A 923 -30.96 35.31 21.84
CA LEU A 923 -31.65 36.43 22.49
C LEU A 923 -31.23 36.65 23.95
N ASN A 924 -30.86 35.59 24.68
CA ASN A 924 -30.48 35.70 26.09
C ASN A 924 -28.98 35.92 26.32
N LYS A 925 -28.10 35.43 25.44
CA LYS A 925 -26.64 35.43 25.68
C LYS A 925 -25.84 36.22 24.64
N GLU A 926 -26.26 36.23 23.38
CA GLU A 926 -25.44 36.71 22.26
C GLU A 926 -25.94 38.03 21.65
N LEU A 927 -27.24 38.36 21.82
CA LEU A 927 -27.92 39.50 21.20
C LEU A 927 -27.21 40.84 21.39
N LEU A 928 -26.75 41.15 22.60
CA LEU A 928 -26.10 42.44 22.88
C LEU A 928 -24.79 42.61 22.10
N GLY A 929 -23.98 41.54 22.01
CA GLY A 929 -22.75 41.56 21.23
C GLY A 929 -23.03 41.63 19.73
N ALA A 930 -24.01 40.85 19.26
CA ALA A 930 -24.41 40.85 17.85
C ALA A 930 -24.91 42.23 17.38
N ILE A 931 -25.66 42.95 18.23
CA ILE A 931 -26.10 44.32 17.92
C ILE A 931 -24.89 45.26 17.83
N THR A 932 -23.98 45.25 18.81
CA THR A 932 -22.79 46.14 18.76
C THR A 932 -21.92 45.83 17.54
N ASP A 933 -21.74 44.56 17.19
CA ASP A 933 -20.94 44.16 16.04
C ASP A 933 -21.58 44.57 14.72
N ALA A 934 -22.90 44.44 14.58
CA ALA A 934 -23.62 44.84 13.37
C ALA A 934 -23.52 46.36 13.12
N PHE A 935 -23.72 47.17 14.16
CA PHE A 935 -23.57 48.64 14.05
C PHE A 935 -22.12 49.04 13.71
N ASN A 936 -21.13 48.37 14.29
CA ASN A 936 -19.72 48.72 14.10
C ASN A 936 -19.11 48.15 12.80
N ARG A 937 -19.68 47.07 12.25
CA ARG A 937 -19.26 46.49 10.97
C ARG A 937 -19.62 47.40 9.78
N GLN A 938 -20.81 48.00 9.80
CA GLN A 938 -21.23 49.01 8.82
C GLN A 938 -20.28 50.22 8.75
N GLN A 939 -19.60 50.57 9.85
CA GLN A 939 -18.61 51.65 9.85
C GLN A 939 -17.31 51.30 9.10
N ARG A 940 -16.94 50.01 9.02
CA ARG A 940 -15.70 49.54 8.36
C ARG A 940 -15.85 49.41 6.84
N GLN A 941 -17.07 49.17 6.35
CA GLN A 941 -17.38 49.15 4.93
C GLN A 941 -17.81 50.57 4.50
N ARG A 942 -16.88 51.36 3.94
CA ARG A 942 -17.24 52.65 3.28
C ARG A 942 -17.96 52.36 1.96
N GLU A 943 -19.20 51.89 2.03
CA GLU A 943 -20.07 51.78 0.87
C GLU A 943 -20.69 53.14 0.52
N ALA A 944 -20.69 53.46 -0.77
CA ALA A 944 -21.18 54.70 -1.31
C ALA A 944 -22.72 54.74 -1.26
N GLY A 945 -23.24 55.56 -0.35
CA GLY A 945 -24.56 56.20 -0.44
C GLY A 945 -25.77 55.31 -0.22
N THR A 946 -26.27 55.24 1.01
CA THR A 946 -27.72 55.29 1.37
C THR A 946 -28.01 55.12 2.88
N HIS A 947 -27.04 54.72 3.72
CA HIS A 947 -27.27 54.51 5.17
C HIS A 947 -26.67 55.59 6.07
N LEU A 948 -27.39 55.94 7.14
CA LEU A 948 -26.99 56.97 8.09
C LEU A 948 -25.81 56.52 8.97
N PRO A 949 -24.69 57.27 9.02
CA PRO A 949 -23.51 56.85 9.76
C PRO A 949 -23.67 57.10 11.28
N PHE A 950 -23.49 56.04 12.07
CA PHE A 950 -23.49 56.09 13.54
C PHE A 950 -22.07 56.13 14.11
N GLN A 951 -21.92 56.75 15.29
CA GLN A 951 -20.71 56.60 16.10
C GLN A 951 -20.59 55.15 16.58
N HIS A 952 -19.36 54.71 16.82
CA HIS A 952 -19.07 53.38 17.36
C HIS A 952 -19.93 53.08 18.59
N LEU A 953 -20.71 52.00 18.52
CA LEU A 953 -21.65 51.61 19.56
C LEU A 953 -20.95 50.69 20.55
N HIS A 954 -20.86 51.13 21.81
CA HIS A 954 -20.32 50.33 22.89
C HIS A 954 -21.43 49.52 23.57
N ARG A 955 -21.03 48.43 24.24
CA ARG A 955 -21.97 47.52 24.93
C ARG A 955 -22.80 48.24 26.00
N ASP A 956 -22.22 49.23 26.67
CA ASP A 956 -22.90 50.04 27.69
C ASP A 956 -24.00 50.94 27.12
N ASN A 957 -24.07 51.10 25.79
CA ASN A 957 -25.14 51.82 25.10
C ASN A 957 -26.37 50.96 24.80
N VAL A 958 -26.32 49.66 25.09
CA VAL A 958 -27.42 48.71 24.89
C VAL A 958 -27.90 48.20 26.25
N THR A 959 -29.15 48.51 26.61
CA THR A 959 -29.73 48.15 27.92
C THR A 959 -30.87 47.15 27.76
N ASP A 960 -30.89 46.12 28.62
CA ASP A 960 -31.97 45.13 28.65
C ASP A 960 -33.21 45.71 29.34
N LEU A 961 -34.33 45.82 28.62
CA LEU A 961 -35.60 46.25 29.21
C LEU A 961 -36.46 45.07 29.66
N VAL A 962 -36.66 44.08 28.79
CA VAL A 962 -37.45 42.86 29.09
C VAL A 962 -36.67 41.65 28.62
N LYS A 963 -36.20 40.82 29.54
CA LYS A 963 -35.43 39.59 29.28
C LYS A 963 -35.99 38.45 30.14
N LEU A 964 -36.50 37.41 29.51
CA LEU A 964 -37.05 36.26 30.21
C LEU A 964 -36.02 35.14 30.34
N THR A 965 -35.91 34.58 31.54
CA THR A 965 -35.14 33.36 31.78
C THR A 965 -35.85 32.15 31.18
N VAL A 966 -35.13 31.04 31.00
CA VAL A 966 -35.72 29.77 30.55
C VAL A 966 -36.84 29.31 31.50
N ALA A 967 -36.71 29.53 32.81
CA ALA A 967 -37.73 29.15 33.78
C ALA A 967 -39.03 29.96 33.62
N GLU A 968 -38.93 31.25 33.28
CA GLU A 968 -40.08 32.13 33.05
C GLU A 968 -40.71 31.85 31.68
N LEU A 969 -39.89 31.61 30.66
CA LEU A 969 -40.34 31.26 29.30
C LEU A 969 -41.21 30.00 29.31
N ARG A 970 -40.90 28.99 30.16
CA ARG A 970 -41.67 27.74 30.29
C ARG A 970 -43.17 27.97 30.51
N ARG A 971 -43.60 29.09 31.10
CA ARG A 971 -45.03 29.41 31.33
C ARG A 971 -45.80 29.77 30.05
N TYR A 972 -45.10 30.14 28.99
CA TYR A 972 -45.68 30.57 27.71
C TYR A 972 -45.80 29.44 26.68
N PHE A 973 -45.31 28.24 27.00
CA PHE A 973 -45.26 27.08 26.11
C PHE A 973 -46.12 25.92 26.64
N PRO A 974 -47.45 25.93 26.41
CA PRO A 974 -48.33 24.85 26.87
C PRO A 974 -48.13 23.57 26.06
N CYS A 975 -48.17 22.41 26.73
CA CYS A 975 -48.10 21.08 26.10
C CYS A 975 -49.48 20.43 25.89
N GLY A 976 -50.53 21.23 25.69
CA GLY A 976 -51.86 20.70 25.37
C GLY A 976 -51.93 20.22 23.93
N LEU A 977 -52.34 18.97 23.71
CA LEU A 977 -52.50 18.37 22.38
C LEU A 977 -53.90 17.75 22.26
N TYR A 978 -54.83 18.36 21.51
CA TYR A 978 -56.11 17.77 21.07
C TYR A 978 -56.81 16.79 22.04
N GLY A 979 -56.89 17.11 23.33
CA GLY A 979 -57.54 16.26 24.34
C GLY A 979 -56.68 15.13 24.95
N TYR A 980 -55.43 14.92 24.49
CA TYR A 980 -54.45 13.96 25.05
C TYR A 980 -53.74 14.56 26.26
N LYS A 981 -54.00 13.98 27.44
CA LYS A 981 -53.48 14.48 28.72
C LYS A 981 -52.15 13.82 29.11
N GLY A 982 -51.22 14.60 29.65
CA GLY A 982 -50.03 14.08 30.35
C GLY A 982 -48.68 14.42 29.72
N TYR A 983 -48.64 15.09 28.57
CA TYR A 983 -47.39 15.60 27.99
C TYR A 983 -46.65 16.56 28.93
N GLN A 984 -45.33 16.40 29.04
CA GLN A 984 -44.49 17.21 29.93
C GLN A 984 -43.53 18.10 29.14
N LEU A 985 -43.42 19.37 29.53
CA LEU A 985 -42.53 20.32 28.87
C LEU A 985 -41.08 20.19 29.38
N HIS A 986 -40.17 19.80 28.50
CA HIS A 986 -38.74 19.78 28.76
C HIS A 986 -38.01 20.87 27.97
N TYR A 987 -36.90 21.36 28.52
CA TYR A 987 -35.99 22.27 27.83
C TYR A 987 -34.65 21.57 27.61
N VAL A 988 -34.22 21.49 26.35
CA VAL A 988 -32.93 20.91 25.95
C VAL A 988 -32.11 22.01 25.28
N GLY A 989 -30.88 22.27 25.75
CA GLY A 989 -30.14 23.50 25.44
C GLY A 989 -29.96 23.85 23.96
N THR A 990 -29.76 22.87 23.08
CA THR A 990 -29.58 23.08 21.62
C THR A 990 -30.90 23.00 20.84
N ILE A 991 -31.88 22.23 21.34
CA ILE A 991 -33.14 21.93 20.63
C ILE A 991 -34.22 22.95 21.01
N GLY A 992 -34.32 23.28 22.29
CA GLY A 992 -35.30 24.21 22.87
C GLY A 992 -36.36 23.54 23.73
N PHE A 993 -37.54 24.15 23.80
CA PHE A 993 -38.71 23.62 24.49
C PHE A 993 -39.38 22.52 23.65
N VAL A 994 -39.57 21.35 24.27
CA VAL A 994 -40.18 20.17 23.64
C VAL A 994 -41.16 19.54 24.61
N CYS A 995 -42.36 19.22 24.11
CA CYS A 995 -43.37 18.47 24.82
C CYS A 995 -43.12 16.98 24.62
N ILE A 996 -42.72 16.28 25.69
CA ILE A 996 -42.35 14.87 25.67
C ILE A 996 -43.53 14.01 26.09
N SER A 997 -43.75 12.92 25.35
CA SER A 997 -44.81 11.96 25.66
C SER A 997 -44.46 11.11 26.91
N PRO A 998 -45.41 10.86 27.83
CA PRO A 998 -45.28 9.90 28.92
C PRO A 998 -44.78 8.52 28.50
N CYS A 999 -45.13 8.08 27.28
CA CYS A 999 -44.67 6.79 26.76
C CYS A 999 -43.14 6.72 26.55
N LYS A 1000 -42.47 7.87 26.37
CA LYS A 1000 -41.00 7.95 26.27
C LYS A 1000 -40.31 8.18 27.63
N THR A 1001 -41.07 8.46 28.68
CA THR A 1001 -40.54 8.66 30.05
C THR A 1001 -40.66 7.40 30.91
N GLY A 1002 -40.70 6.20 30.28
CA GLY A 1002 -40.74 4.92 30.99
C GLY A 1002 -42.08 4.61 31.67
N TYR A 1003 -43.19 5.02 31.06
CA TYR A 1003 -44.52 4.78 31.65
C TYR A 1003 -44.87 3.29 31.79
N CYS A 1004 -44.54 2.45 30.79
CA CYS A 1004 -44.71 0.99 30.87
C CYS A 1004 -43.43 0.30 31.33
N GLN A 1005 -43.56 -0.67 32.24
CA GLN A 1005 -42.44 -1.45 32.75
C GLN A 1005 -42.26 -2.77 31.99
N HIS A 1006 -41.11 -3.43 32.20
CA HIS A 1006 -40.78 -4.75 31.66
C HIS A 1006 -41.03 -4.90 30.14
N GLY A 1007 -40.73 -3.87 29.36
CA GLY A 1007 -40.86 -3.90 27.90
C GLY A 1007 -42.31 -3.82 27.39
N GLY A 1008 -43.28 -3.44 28.24
CA GLY A 1008 -44.66 -3.22 27.82
C GLY A 1008 -44.78 -2.13 26.75
N ARG A 1009 -45.62 -2.37 25.75
CA ARG A 1009 -45.83 -1.43 24.63
C ARG A 1009 -46.78 -0.32 25.08
N CYS A 1010 -46.27 0.90 25.18
CA CYS A 1010 -47.06 2.07 25.58
C CYS A 1010 -47.86 2.65 24.41
N GLN A 1011 -49.13 2.97 24.64
CA GLN A 1011 -50.00 3.70 23.72
C GLN A 1011 -50.57 4.93 24.44
N HIS A 1012 -50.36 6.12 23.90
CA HIS A 1012 -50.89 7.35 24.49
C HIS A 1012 -52.24 7.69 23.84
N LEU A 1013 -53.32 7.42 24.56
CA LEU A 1013 -54.70 7.65 24.12
C LEU A 1013 -55.23 8.97 24.72
N PRO A 1014 -56.38 9.51 24.25
CA PRO A 1014 -56.91 10.78 24.76
C PRO A 1014 -57.08 10.81 26.29
N GLU A 1015 -57.48 9.69 26.89
CA GLU A 1015 -57.68 9.57 28.33
C GLU A 1015 -56.38 9.44 29.14
N GLY A 1016 -55.25 9.19 28.48
CA GLY A 1016 -53.92 9.05 29.08
C GLY A 1016 -53.10 7.88 28.51
N PRO A 1017 -51.85 7.69 28.96
CA PRO A 1017 -51.01 6.57 28.54
C PRO A 1017 -51.53 5.24 29.09
N THR A 1018 -51.58 4.24 28.22
CA THR A 1018 -52.01 2.86 28.50
C THR A 1018 -50.90 1.90 28.10
N CYS A 1019 -50.77 0.78 28.82
CA CYS A 1019 -49.72 -0.20 28.58
C CYS A 1019 -50.32 -1.51 28.08
N ARG A 1020 -49.77 -2.02 26.98
CA ARG A 1020 -50.04 -3.38 26.52
C ARG A 1020 -48.88 -4.28 26.93
N CYS A 1021 -49.16 -5.17 27.87
CA CYS A 1021 -48.19 -6.12 28.37
C CYS A 1021 -48.10 -7.30 27.40
N LEU A 1022 -46.95 -7.44 26.76
CA LEU A 1022 -46.67 -8.53 25.83
C LEU A 1022 -45.82 -9.57 26.57
N PRO A 1023 -46.16 -10.86 26.48
CA PRO A 1023 -45.31 -11.91 27.02
C PRO A 1023 -43.96 -11.90 26.29
N PHE A 1024 -42.89 -12.07 27.04
CA PHE A 1024 -41.54 -12.19 26.52
C PHE A 1024 -40.85 -13.37 27.20
N SER A 1025 -40.22 -14.23 26.40
CA SER A 1025 -39.62 -15.48 26.88
C SER A 1025 -40.65 -16.32 27.66
N ILE A 1026 -40.29 -16.80 28.85
CA ILE A 1026 -41.17 -17.58 29.74
C ILE A 1026 -42.07 -16.70 30.62
N PHE A 1027 -41.95 -15.38 30.57
CA PHE A 1027 -42.69 -14.46 31.45
C PHE A 1027 -43.82 -13.75 30.71
N SER A 1028 -44.95 -13.64 31.39
CA SER A 1028 -46.16 -12.93 30.99
C SER A 1028 -46.38 -11.78 31.97
N PRO A 1029 -45.94 -10.55 31.63
CA PRO A 1029 -46.19 -9.39 32.46
C PRO A 1029 -47.69 -9.04 32.45
N THR A 1030 -48.22 -8.63 33.59
CA THR A 1030 -49.62 -8.21 33.82
C THR A 1030 -49.66 -6.95 34.70
N GLY A 1031 -50.81 -6.29 34.81
CA GLY A 1031 -50.95 -4.99 35.50
C GLY A 1031 -51.22 -3.82 34.58
N ALA A 1032 -51.64 -2.69 35.15
CA ALA A 1032 -52.02 -1.50 34.37
C ALA A 1032 -50.81 -0.83 33.68
N ARG A 1033 -49.60 -1.05 34.21
CA ARG A 1033 -48.32 -0.57 33.69
C ARG A 1033 -47.33 -1.71 33.39
N CYS A 1034 -47.81 -2.95 33.33
CA CYS A 1034 -47.00 -4.17 33.15
C CYS A 1034 -45.99 -4.42 34.28
N GLU A 1035 -46.38 -4.06 35.49
CA GLU A 1035 -45.55 -4.09 36.68
C GLU A 1035 -45.45 -5.48 37.35
N TRP A 1036 -46.40 -6.39 37.09
CA TRP A 1036 -46.42 -7.75 37.66
C TRP A 1036 -45.90 -8.76 36.64
N LEU A 1037 -45.12 -9.77 37.05
CA LEU A 1037 -44.57 -10.81 36.17
C LEU A 1037 -45.06 -12.20 36.61
N ALA A 1038 -45.63 -12.98 35.69
CA ALA A 1038 -46.02 -14.38 35.91
C ALA A 1038 -45.34 -15.30 34.90
N VAL A 1039 -45.09 -16.58 35.23
CA VAL A 1039 -44.52 -17.55 34.28
C VAL A 1039 -45.64 -18.12 33.39
N SER A 1040 -45.40 -18.26 32.09
CA SER A 1040 -46.40 -18.78 31.15
C SER A 1040 -46.71 -20.26 31.43
N LEU A 1041 -47.99 -20.63 31.30
CA LEU A 1041 -48.45 -22.01 31.56
C LEU A 1041 -47.76 -23.03 30.64
N THR A 1042 -47.46 -22.65 29.40
CA THR A 1042 -46.74 -23.50 28.44
C THR A 1042 -45.28 -23.70 28.83
N ALA A 1043 -44.61 -22.66 29.35
CA ALA A 1043 -43.25 -22.79 29.88
C ALA A 1043 -43.23 -23.66 31.15
N PHE A 1044 -44.21 -23.49 32.04
CA PHE A 1044 -44.37 -24.33 33.22
C PHE A 1044 -44.59 -25.81 32.87
N ILE A 1045 -45.48 -26.10 31.91
CA ILE A 1045 -45.72 -27.47 31.42
C ILE A 1045 -44.47 -28.04 30.73
N GLY A 1046 -43.76 -27.23 29.94
CA GLY A 1046 -42.52 -27.65 29.28
C GLY A 1046 -41.42 -28.01 30.28
N ILE A 1047 -41.25 -27.21 31.34
CA ILE A 1047 -40.30 -27.49 32.42
C ILE A 1047 -40.72 -28.75 33.19
N LEU A 1048 -42.01 -28.91 33.48
CA LEU A 1048 -42.56 -30.08 34.18
C LEU A 1048 -42.37 -31.38 33.38
N LEU A 1049 -42.69 -31.37 32.09
CA LEU A 1049 -42.52 -32.52 31.20
C LEU A 1049 -41.05 -32.85 30.96
N GLY A 1050 -40.18 -31.82 30.84
CA GLY A 1050 -38.74 -32.01 30.77
C GLY A 1050 -38.17 -32.65 32.03
N ALA A 1051 -38.61 -32.22 33.21
CA ALA A 1051 -38.23 -32.82 34.49
C ALA A 1051 -38.74 -34.26 34.62
N LEU A 1052 -39.98 -34.55 34.19
CA LEU A 1052 -40.54 -35.90 34.17
C LEU A 1052 -39.79 -36.83 33.20
N ALA A 1053 -39.40 -36.34 32.01
CA ALA A 1053 -38.61 -37.11 31.05
C ALA A 1053 -37.22 -37.43 31.60
N LEU A 1054 -36.57 -36.48 32.28
CA LEU A 1054 -35.30 -36.69 32.98
C LEU A 1054 -35.44 -37.74 34.10
N LEU A 1055 -36.53 -37.67 34.88
CA LEU A 1055 -36.83 -38.64 35.93
C LEU A 1055 -37.03 -40.05 35.35
N CYS A 1056 -37.77 -40.17 34.23
CA CYS A 1056 -37.96 -41.43 33.52
C CYS A 1056 -36.65 -41.98 32.96
N LEU A 1057 -35.77 -41.13 32.46
CA LEU A 1057 -34.42 -41.50 32.01
C LEU A 1057 -33.55 -42.01 33.17
N LEU A 1058 -33.59 -41.33 34.31
CA LEU A 1058 -32.89 -41.75 35.53
C LEU A 1058 -33.44 -43.07 36.09
N LEU A 1059 -34.75 -43.28 36.00
CA LEU A 1059 -35.38 -44.54 36.39
C LEU A 1059 -35.03 -45.67 35.41
N ALA A 1060 -34.98 -45.40 34.11
CA ALA A 1060 -34.59 -46.37 33.10
C ALA A 1060 -33.11 -46.76 33.22
N THR A 1061 -32.22 -45.80 33.49
CA THR A 1061 -30.79 -46.10 33.76
C THR A 1061 -30.61 -46.85 35.06
N ALA A 1062 -31.38 -46.53 36.11
CA ALA A 1062 -31.40 -47.32 37.35
C ALA A 1062 -31.94 -48.75 37.12
N PHE A 1063 -32.94 -48.92 36.24
CA PHE A 1063 -33.50 -50.23 35.89
C PHE A 1063 -32.49 -51.08 35.11
N ILE A 1064 -31.80 -50.50 34.13
CA ILE A 1064 -30.72 -51.15 33.38
C ILE A 1064 -29.55 -51.52 34.30
N TYR A 1065 -29.22 -50.65 35.26
CA TYR A 1065 -28.19 -50.92 36.26
C TYR A 1065 -28.59 -52.07 37.21
N CYS A 1066 -29.87 -52.17 37.58
CA CYS A 1066 -30.37 -53.25 38.44
C CYS A 1066 -30.59 -54.58 37.70
N SER A 1067 -30.87 -54.58 36.39
CA SER A 1067 -31.04 -55.80 35.59
C SER A 1067 -29.71 -56.39 35.07
N GLY A 1068 -28.60 -55.66 35.20
CA GLY A 1068 -27.24 -56.17 34.98
C GLY A 1068 -26.62 -56.91 36.19
N VAL A 1069 -27.31 -56.96 37.33
CA VAL A 1069 -26.88 -57.67 38.55
C VAL A 1069 -27.96 -58.68 38.93
N ARG A 1070 -28.10 -59.75 38.13
CA ARG A 1070 -28.76 -61.01 38.50
C ARG A 1070 -28.29 -62.16 37.63
#